data_AF-A0A9D8BD59-F1
#
_entry.id   AF-A0A9D8BD59-F1
#
_cell.length_a   1.000
_cell.length_b   1.000
_cell.length_c   1.000
_cell.angle_alpha   90.00
_cell.angle_beta   90.00
_cell.angle_gamma   90.00
#
_symmetry.space_group_name_H-M   'P 1'
#
loop_
_entity.id
_entity.type
_entity.pdbx_description
1 polymer ?
#
loop_
_entity_poly.entity_id
_entity_poly.type
_entity_poly.pdbx_seq_one_letter_code
_entity_poly.pdbx_strand_id
1 'polypeptide(L)'
;MKKIFLVSCVVFLVWNTKAQCNIVYVSPTGIPTGVGSMNDPMDITTAFTTAQNNSHIRMATGIYTINSSLSLNGQNISIEGGFIDSLSWTKTSAAGATTIFRTNSNLSGPLNAPRISAIELVNKTGFRFQDLTVQTDNAAAPTQAQPFGTTVYGIYMDSCSAYNIVRCQIFSGNASPGLNGLAGLSGINGGNGAQGGPGSCDGGTCTFSSGNAGGNGGVGGQGGGGVAGGAGGPQQNNATNPGSAGTAGTGRNGGAGGGGGAGGDECTSNNGGNGGAGGASACSNGGAGGNKGNDGDPGGNGTNGANGVAGSAGAIGGNGPAGTNAAGFWEPGTQALNGADGCGGSGGGGGGGGGRQVCALCDNGPGNGGAGGGGGGQGGQGGTGGYGGGSSFGIYINVNGQGGNMVDCFIQSGTPGSGGIGGNGGVGGNGGNGGAIQASCTSEIGDGAPGGSGGSGGAGGKGGNGSNGISQSVYLVAGDTLQTQIDTFNLQAQPEIHISYATCSNASMQTQAMNANTVLWTFNTPANAISANTNPAFFSNGNVGYTTVQAQVNGGGNELYTDFIYISCLGETINQNQSICQGEQVLFNGAYLTQAGTYSDTLTNAQGCDSIVVMVLTVNQVNNTVSINPSNGQQLVSSNTGLMYQWINCTTGTNLPGANGSLLLVTQNGIYAVISTDANGCSDTSNCVTINSIGIDELSLQSFNVTPNPFVNAMNLSFNQPFTGSVNITDIAGKLLYQADLLHQEAWTVELNIPQGVYFVNAEHNGFIQTVRTLKW
;
A
#
# COMPACT_ATOMS: atom_id res chain seq x y z
N MET A 1 -3.81 -50.38 40.63
CA MET A 1 -4.55 -49.48 39.72
C MET A 1 -3.51 -48.65 38.97
N LYS A 2 -3.34 -48.87 37.66
CA LYS A 2 -2.43 -48.07 36.82
C LYS A 2 -2.92 -46.62 36.84
N LYS A 3 -2.15 -45.70 37.41
CA LYS A 3 -2.46 -44.27 37.35
C LYS A 3 -2.26 -43.83 35.91
N ILE A 4 -3.37 -43.68 35.18
CA ILE A 4 -3.37 -42.96 33.91
C ILE A 4 -3.21 -41.49 34.30
N PHE A 5 -2.00 -40.94 34.17
CA PHE A 5 -1.81 -39.49 34.17
C PHE A 5 -2.40 -38.95 32.87
N LEU A 6 -3.72 -38.68 32.91
CA LEU A 6 -4.43 -37.93 31.89
C LEU A 6 -4.03 -36.47 32.06
N VAL A 7 -2.91 -36.09 31.45
CA VAL A 7 -2.63 -34.68 31.18
C VAL A 7 -3.54 -34.28 30.02
N SER A 8 -4.79 -33.99 30.34
CA SER A 8 -5.59 -33.10 29.50
C SER A 8 -5.04 -31.69 29.71
N CYS A 9 -3.91 -31.37 29.08
CA CYS A 9 -3.49 -29.99 28.92
C CYS A 9 -4.30 -29.38 27.78
N VAL A 10 -5.61 -29.29 28.00
CA VAL A 10 -6.46 -28.29 27.33
C VAL A 10 -6.60 -27.15 28.33
N VAL A 11 -5.47 -26.56 28.70
CA VAL A 11 -5.48 -25.19 29.20
C VAL A 11 -5.36 -24.32 27.96
N PHE A 12 -6.50 -24.07 27.32
CA PHE A 12 -6.71 -22.82 26.58
C PHE A 12 -6.57 -21.68 27.59
N LEU A 13 -5.32 -21.38 27.95
CA LEU A 13 -4.97 -20.05 28.41
C LEU A 13 -5.03 -19.22 27.15
N VAL A 14 -6.23 -18.69 26.90
CA VAL A 14 -6.46 -17.55 26.00
C VAL A 14 -5.63 -16.42 26.57
N TRP A 15 -4.33 -16.42 26.29
CA TRP A 15 -3.62 -15.18 26.13
C TRP A 15 -4.31 -14.51 24.96
N ASN A 16 -5.14 -13.54 25.31
CA ASN A 16 -5.55 -12.47 24.43
C ASN A 16 -4.31 -11.63 24.08
N THR A 17 -3.29 -12.24 23.49
CA THR A 17 -2.19 -11.54 22.86
C THR A 17 -2.60 -11.32 21.42
N LYS A 18 -3.22 -10.17 21.18
CA LYS A 18 -3.26 -9.49 19.86
C LYS A 18 -1.85 -9.17 19.34
N ALA A 19 -0.89 -10.07 19.52
CA ALA A 19 0.51 -9.88 19.22
C ALA A 19 1.04 -11.15 18.56
N GLN A 20 0.58 -11.45 17.35
CA GLN A 20 1.35 -12.22 16.38
C GLN A 20 0.89 -11.79 14.98
N CYS A 21 1.59 -10.76 14.48
CA CYS A 21 1.80 -10.41 13.07
C CYS A 21 0.83 -9.46 12.33
N ASN A 22 -0.31 -9.07 12.91
CA ASN A 22 -1.20 -8.00 12.40
C ASN A 22 -1.35 -7.97 10.85
N ILE A 23 -1.62 -9.14 10.26
CA ILE A 23 -1.80 -9.32 8.82
C ILE A 23 -3.28 -9.25 8.46
N VAL A 24 -3.62 -8.45 7.46
CA VAL A 24 -4.96 -8.35 6.87
C VAL A 24 -4.91 -8.89 5.45
N TYR A 25 -5.77 -9.86 5.16
CA TYR A 25 -5.89 -10.49 3.84
C TYR A 25 -7.00 -9.82 3.03
N VAL A 26 -6.72 -9.50 1.77
CA VAL A 26 -7.59 -8.72 0.90
C VAL A 26 -7.71 -9.40 -0.46
N SER A 27 -8.92 -9.47 -1.03
CA SER A 27 -9.14 -10.06 -2.36
C SER A 27 -10.00 -9.15 -3.26
N PRO A 28 -9.95 -9.30 -4.60
CA PRO A 28 -10.81 -8.51 -5.50
C PRO A 28 -12.31 -8.74 -5.25
N THR A 29 -12.67 -9.89 -4.70
CA THR A 29 -14.05 -10.28 -4.34
C THR A 29 -14.33 -10.11 -2.85
N GLY A 30 -13.41 -9.53 -2.09
CA GLY A 30 -13.58 -9.28 -0.67
C GLY A 30 -14.69 -8.27 -0.40
N ILE A 31 -15.28 -8.33 0.79
CA ILE A 31 -16.38 -7.45 1.18
C ILE A 31 -15.99 -6.58 2.39
N PRO A 32 -16.64 -5.42 2.59
CA PRO A 32 -16.33 -4.51 3.71
C PRO A 32 -16.50 -5.09 5.11
N THR A 33 -17.31 -6.14 5.24
CA THR A 33 -17.54 -6.83 6.51
C THR A 33 -16.66 -8.07 6.70
N GLY A 34 -15.79 -8.38 5.73
CA GLY A 34 -14.89 -9.53 5.83
C GLY A 34 -13.90 -9.33 6.98
N VAL A 35 -13.59 -10.40 7.70
CA VAL A 35 -12.72 -10.31 8.89
C VAL A 35 -11.25 -10.03 8.55
N GLY A 36 -10.86 -10.15 7.28
CA GLY A 36 -9.49 -9.94 6.82
C GLY A 36 -8.58 -11.14 7.07
N SER A 37 -9.14 -12.36 7.04
CA SER A 37 -8.40 -13.62 7.15
C SER A 37 -8.22 -14.28 5.78
N MET A 38 -7.34 -15.29 5.66
CA MET A 38 -7.13 -16.02 4.41
C MET A 38 -8.44 -16.63 3.84
N ASN A 39 -9.37 -17.05 4.71
CA ASN A 39 -10.63 -17.69 4.32
C ASN A 39 -11.81 -16.72 4.20
N ASP A 40 -11.66 -15.49 4.70
CA ASP A 40 -12.66 -14.44 4.62
C ASP A 40 -11.94 -13.09 4.43
N PRO A 41 -11.40 -12.86 3.22
CA PRO A 41 -10.65 -11.66 2.89
C PRO A 41 -11.55 -10.43 2.79
N MET A 42 -11.02 -9.28 3.20
CA MET A 42 -11.71 -7.99 3.16
C MET A 42 -11.56 -7.32 1.79
N ASP A 43 -12.38 -6.30 1.49
CA ASP A 43 -12.14 -5.41 0.35
C ASP A 43 -10.98 -4.42 0.60
N ILE A 44 -10.39 -3.91 -0.48
CA ILE A 44 -9.21 -3.04 -0.43
C ILE A 44 -9.45 -1.68 0.24
N THR A 45 -10.64 -1.09 0.06
CA THR A 45 -10.95 0.24 0.58
C THR A 45 -11.07 0.19 2.10
N THR A 46 -11.79 -0.81 2.61
CA THR A 46 -11.88 -1.04 4.05
C THR A 46 -10.52 -1.40 4.63
N ALA A 47 -9.71 -2.22 3.96
CA ALA A 47 -8.37 -2.57 4.44
C ALA A 47 -7.45 -1.35 4.60
N PHE A 48 -7.39 -0.45 3.61
CA PHE A 48 -6.56 0.76 3.65
C PHE A 48 -6.99 1.74 4.77
N THR A 49 -8.30 1.81 5.05
CA THR A 49 -8.87 2.76 6.01
C THR A 49 -8.95 2.21 7.44
N THR A 50 -8.92 0.89 7.63
CA THR A 50 -9.01 0.27 8.98
C THR A 50 -7.68 -0.26 9.51
N ALA A 51 -6.70 -0.52 8.64
CA ALA A 51 -5.37 -0.97 9.02
C ALA A 51 -4.73 -0.03 10.06
N GLN A 52 -4.26 -0.62 11.14
CA GLN A 52 -3.62 0.08 12.26
C GLN A 52 -2.13 0.28 11.97
N ASN A 53 -1.45 0.99 12.86
CA ASN A 53 0.01 1.13 12.74
C ASN A 53 0.70 -0.23 12.76
N ASN A 54 1.73 -0.41 11.92
CA ASN A 54 2.49 -1.66 11.77
C ASN A 54 1.67 -2.86 11.24
N SER A 55 0.55 -2.61 10.56
CA SER A 55 -0.21 -3.67 9.87
C SER A 55 0.48 -4.08 8.55
N HIS A 56 0.32 -5.36 8.20
CA HIS A 56 0.67 -5.88 6.87
C HIS A 56 -0.61 -6.23 6.10
N ILE A 57 -0.75 -5.71 4.89
CA ILE A 57 -1.88 -6.02 4.01
C ILE A 57 -1.37 -6.94 2.90
N ARG A 58 -1.93 -8.14 2.81
CA ARG A 58 -1.62 -9.12 1.74
C ARG A 58 -2.77 -9.17 0.76
N MET A 59 -2.45 -8.89 -0.49
CA MET A 59 -3.43 -8.76 -1.56
C MET A 59 -3.37 -9.97 -2.49
N ALA A 60 -4.51 -10.62 -2.65
CA ALA A 60 -4.67 -11.68 -3.63
C ALA A 60 -4.40 -11.17 -5.06
N THR A 61 -4.09 -12.09 -5.97
CA THR A 61 -3.98 -11.79 -7.39
C THR A 61 -5.34 -11.37 -7.96
N GLY A 62 -5.32 -10.43 -8.90
CA GLY A 62 -6.50 -9.91 -9.59
C GLY A 62 -6.52 -8.40 -9.69
N ILE A 63 -7.62 -7.87 -10.22
CA ILE A 63 -7.81 -6.44 -10.49
C ILE A 63 -8.77 -5.84 -9.45
N TYR A 64 -8.28 -4.86 -8.72
CA TYR A 64 -8.99 -4.09 -7.70
C TYR A 64 -9.43 -2.75 -8.30
N THR A 65 -10.67 -2.69 -8.80
CA THR A 65 -11.21 -1.46 -9.39
C THR A 65 -11.69 -0.48 -8.33
N ILE A 66 -11.12 0.71 -8.31
CA ILE A 66 -11.48 1.80 -7.39
C ILE A 66 -11.98 3.02 -8.15
N ASN A 67 -13.02 3.67 -7.60
CA ASN A 67 -13.62 4.88 -8.16
C ASN A 67 -13.22 6.17 -7.42
N SER A 68 -12.41 6.04 -6.37
CA SER A 68 -11.88 7.13 -5.56
C SER A 68 -10.47 6.76 -5.11
N SER A 69 -9.64 7.74 -4.75
CA SER A 69 -8.27 7.50 -4.28
C SER A 69 -8.24 6.72 -2.97
N LEU A 70 -7.32 5.77 -2.85
CA LEU A 70 -7.02 5.09 -1.60
C LEU A 70 -6.10 5.94 -0.72
N SER A 71 -6.32 5.94 0.59
CA SER A 71 -5.44 6.58 1.56
C SER A 71 -5.24 5.67 2.76
N LEU A 72 -4.03 5.67 3.31
CA LEU A 72 -3.69 4.87 4.48
C LEU A 72 -4.18 5.56 5.75
N ASN A 73 -4.78 4.80 6.67
CA ASN A 73 -5.14 5.34 7.99
C ASN A 73 -3.92 5.41 8.94
N GLY A 74 -3.22 4.29 9.13
CA GLY A 74 -2.05 4.20 10.03
C GLY A 74 -0.70 4.62 9.42
N GLN A 75 0.36 4.31 10.17
CA GLN A 75 1.79 4.48 9.85
C GLN A 75 2.48 3.11 9.82
N ASN A 76 3.66 3.02 9.20
CA ASN A 76 4.43 1.77 9.10
C ASN A 76 3.64 0.60 8.47
N ILE A 77 2.74 0.89 7.52
CA ILE A 77 1.91 -0.13 6.89
C ILE A 77 2.65 -0.70 5.68
N SER A 78 2.75 -2.02 5.59
CA SER A 78 3.28 -2.70 4.40
C SER A 78 2.13 -3.31 3.61
N ILE A 79 2.12 -3.11 2.29
CA ILE A 79 1.12 -3.63 1.36
C ILE A 79 1.86 -4.46 0.31
N GLU A 80 1.51 -5.74 0.23
CA GLU A 80 2.17 -6.71 -0.64
C GLU A 80 1.15 -7.37 -1.58
N GLY A 81 1.43 -7.36 -2.88
CA GLY A 81 0.64 -8.05 -3.90
C GLY A 81 1.18 -9.42 -4.26
N GLY A 82 0.58 -10.07 -5.25
CA GLY A 82 1.06 -11.32 -5.84
C GLY A 82 0.76 -12.58 -5.04
N PHE A 83 -0.28 -12.61 -4.21
CA PHE A 83 -0.68 -13.83 -3.50
C PHE A 83 -1.77 -14.58 -4.25
N ILE A 84 -1.52 -15.82 -4.68
CA ILE A 84 -2.51 -16.66 -5.38
C ILE A 84 -3.35 -17.38 -4.33
N ASP A 85 -4.54 -16.86 -4.04
CA ASP A 85 -5.46 -17.37 -3.02
C ASP A 85 -5.92 -18.81 -3.28
N SER A 86 -6.16 -19.16 -4.55
CA SER A 86 -6.47 -20.53 -4.99
C SER A 86 -5.33 -21.54 -4.81
N LEU A 87 -4.11 -21.06 -4.55
CA LEU A 87 -2.93 -21.87 -4.24
C LEU A 87 -2.46 -21.61 -2.81
N SER A 88 -3.39 -21.58 -1.86
CA SER A 88 -3.10 -21.38 -0.43
C SER A 88 -2.28 -20.12 -0.16
N TRP A 89 -2.58 -19.02 -0.87
CA TRP A 89 -1.86 -17.75 -0.77
C TRP A 89 -0.35 -17.88 -1.11
N THR A 90 -0.02 -18.72 -2.11
CA THR A 90 1.34 -18.81 -2.67
C THR A 90 1.74 -17.48 -3.32
N LYS A 91 2.93 -16.98 -3.03
CA LYS A 91 3.44 -15.73 -3.60
C LYS A 91 3.99 -15.97 -5.01
N THR A 92 3.56 -15.18 -5.99
CA THR A 92 4.13 -15.14 -7.34
C THR A 92 4.90 -13.83 -7.58
N SER A 93 5.94 -13.92 -8.42
CA SER A 93 6.67 -12.76 -8.95
C SER A 93 6.10 -12.23 -10.25
N ALA A 94 5.01 -12.83 -10.77
CA ALA A 94 4.37 -12.40 -12.00
C ALA A 94 4.00 -10.91 -11.95
N ALA A 95 4.60 -10.15 -12.87
CA ALA A 95 4.35 -8.75 -13.04
C ALA A 95 2.88 -8.52 -13.46
N GLY A 96 2.17 -7.59 -12.82
CA GLY A 96 0.73 -7.38 -13.04
C GLY A 96 -0.21 -8.29 -12.25
N ALA A 97 0.30 -9.28 -11.51
CA ALA A 97 -0.54 -10.28 -10.84
C ALA A 97 -1.56 -9.67 -9.87
N THR A 98 -1.19 -8.61 -9.15
CA THR A 98 -2.11 -7.81 -8.32
C THR A 98 -2.12 -6.37 -8.85
N THR A 99 -3.26 -5.94 -9.38
CA THR A 99 -3.43 -4.64 -10.02
C THR A 99 -4.48 -3.80 -9.29
N ILE A 100 -4.11 -2.62 -8.82
CA ILE A 100 -5.05 -1.57 -8.39
C ILE A 100 -5.37 -0.73 -9.62
N PHE A 101 -6.63 -0.72 -10.04
CA PHE A 101 -7.09 0.02 -11.21
C PHE A 101 -8.01 1.16 -10.79
N ARG A 102 -7.57 2.39 -11.02
CA ARG A 102 -8.32 3.61 -10.72
C ARG A 102 -9.07 4.09 -11.96
N THR A 103 -10.40 4.16 -11.87
CA THR A 103 -11.23 4.70 -12.96
C THR A 103 -11.09 6.22 -13.10
N ASN A 104 -11.68 6.83 -14.12
CA ASN A 104 -11.75 8.30 -14.24
C ASN A 104 -12.99 8.95 -13.59
N SER A 105 -13.75 8.18 -12.79
CA SER A 105 -14.90 8.69 -12.03
C SER A 105 -14.46 9.44 -10.77
N ASN A 106 -15.35 10.27 -10.21
CA ASN A 106 -15.14 11.06 -8.99
C ASN A 106 -13.80 11.82 -8.98
N LEU A 107 -13.69 12.83 -9.84
CA LEU A 107 -12.53 13.73 -9.87
C LEU A 107 -12.35 14.43 -8.52
N SER A 108 -11.11 14.53 -8.08
CA SER A 108 -10.72 15.24 -6.86
C SER A 108 -10.17 16.64 -7.20
N GLY A 109 -10.17 17.54 -6.22
CA GLY A 109 -9.54 18.86 -6.33
C GLY A 109 -10.47 20.00 -6.77
N PRO A 110 -9.98 21.25 -6.69
CA PRO A 110 -10.74 22.42 -7.11
C PRO A 110 -10.82 22.51 -8.64
N LEU A 111 -11.70 23.40 -9.14
CA LEU A 111 -11.95 23.57 -10.58
C LEU A 111 -10.71 23.93 -11.40
N ASN A 112 -9.76 24.66 -10.82
CA ASN A 112 -8.49 25.05 -11.45
C ASN A 112 -7.41 23.96 -11.34
N ALA A 113 -7.64 22.89 -10.57
CA ALA A 113 -6.69 21.78 -10.40
C ALA A 113 -7.41 20.42 -10.28
N PRO A 114 -8.24 20.03 -11.27
CA PRO A 114 -8.92 18.75 -11.25
C PRO A 114 -7.90 17.62 -11.41
N ARG A 115 -8.09 16.53 -10.65
CA ARG A 115 -7.18 15.39 -10.68
C ARG A 115 -7.82 14.03 -10.49
N ILE A 116 -7.10 13.01 -10.96
CA ILE A 116 -7.31 11.59 -10.68
C ILE A 116 -6.05 11.07 -10.00
N SER A 117 -6.20 10.45 -8.82
CA SER A 117 -5.11 9.78 -8.11
C SER A 117 -5.56 8.37 -7.74
N ALA A 118 -4.74 7.33 -7.97
CA ALA A 118 -5.08 5.99 -7.47
C ALA A 118 -4.85 5.91 -5.96
N ILE A 119 -3.72 6.43 -5.49
CA ILE A 119 -3.33 6.42 -4.08
C ILE A 119 -2.89 7.84 -3.68
N GLU A 120 -3.43 8.36 -2.58
CA GLU A 120 -3.03 9.65 -1.98
C GLU A 120 -2.51 9.42 -0.55
N LEU A 121 -1.23 9.70 -0.35
CA LEU A 121 -0.53 9.56 0.93
C LEU A 121 -0.12 10.94 1.44
N VAL A 122 -0.63 11.31 2.61
CA VAL A 122 -0.31 12.59 3.25
C VAL A 122 0.17 12.31 4.67
N ASN A 123 1.34 12.87 5.03
CA ASN A 123 1.95 12.71 6.36
C ASN A 123 2.15 11.23 6.75
N LYS A 124 2.61 10.39 5.81
CA LYS A 124 2.85 8.96 6.03
C LYS A 124 4.32 8.63 6.17
N THR A 125 4.64 7.81 7.16
CA THR A 125 5.99 7.36 7.45
C THR A 125 6.06 5.83 7.54
N GLY A 126 7.20 5.27 7.10
CA GLY A 126 7.50 3.84 7.26
C GLY A 126 6.69 2.90 6.39
N PHE A 127 5.91 3.39 5.42
CA PHE A 127 5.06 2.53 4.61
C PHE A 127 5.86 1.78 3.54
N ARG A 128 5.35 0.61 3.13
CA ARG A 128 5.93 -0.17 2.05
C ARG A 128 4.88 -0.60 1.04
N PHE A 129 5.19 -0.45 -0.25
CA PHE A 129 4.46 -1.08 -1.35
C PHE A 129 5.36 -2.10 -2.02
N GLN A 130 4.84 -3.32 -2.24
CA GLN A 130 5.63 -4.37 -2.83
C GLN A 130 4.85 -5.29 -3.77
N ASP A 131 5.44 -5.58 -4.95
CA ASP A 131 4.86 -6.45 -5.98
C ASP A 131 3.41 -6.04 -6.36
N LEU A 132 3.16 -4.73 -6.42
CA LEU A 132 1.88 -4.15 -6.81
C LEU A 132 1.97 -3.53 -8.21
N THR A 133 0.90 -3.64 -8.97
CA THR A 133 0.67 -2.81 -10.15
C THR A 133 -0.38 -1.75 -9.83
N VAL A 134 -0.07 -0.48 -10.07
CA VAL A 134 -1.01 0.63 -9.94
C VAL A 134 -1.26 1.21 -11.32
N GLN A 135 -2.51 1.22 -11.75
CA GLN A 135 -2.91 1.74 -13.05
C GLN A 135 -4.04 2.74 -12.89
N THR A 136 -4.00 3.84 -13.64
CA THR A 136 -5.12 4.78 -13.72
C THR A 136 -5.66 4.88 -15.14
N ASP A 137 -6.96 5.15 -15.24
CA ASP A 137 -7.60 5.54 -16.49
C ASP A 137 -7.07 6.87 -17.02
N ASN A 138 -7.27 7.07 -18.32
CA ASN A 138 -7.09 8.38 -18.94
C ASN A 138 -8.13 9.37 -18.41
N ALA A 139 -7.70 10.61 -18.20
CA ALA A 139 -8.60 11.69 -17.87
C ALA A 139 -9.58 11.98 -19.01
N ALA A 140 -10.84 12.28 -18.66
CA ALA A 140 -11.86 12.64 -19.62
C ALA A 140 -11.58 14.00 -20.29
N ALA A 141 -12.13 14.20 -21.49
CA ALA A 141 -12.01 15.46 -22.22
C ALA A 141 -12.58 16.65 -21.41
N PRO A 142 -11.99 17.86 -21.55
CA PRO A 142 -12.46 19.04 -20.83
C PRO A 142 -13.88 19.43 -21.26
N THR A 143 -14.61 20.09 -20.37
CA THR A 143 -15.96 20.60 -20.62
C THR A 143 -16.05 22.06 -20.22
N GLN A 144 -17.14 22.76 -20.57
CA GLN A 144 -17.35 24.13 -20.09
C GLN A 144 -17.44 24.23 -18.56
N ALA A 145 -17.95 23.18 -17.90
CA ALA A 145 -18.00 23.11 -16.44
C ALA A 145 -16.64 22.77 -15.81
N GLN A 146 -15.72 22.18 -16.57
CA GLN A 146 -14.36 21.81 -16.16
C GLN A 146 -13.38 22.08 -17.31
N PRO A 147 -12.99 23.34 -17.52
CA PRO A 147 -12.26 23.75 -18.72
C PRO A 147 -10.74 23.51 -18.60
N PHE A 148 -10.23 23.37 -17.38
CA PHE A 148 -8.83 23.03 -17.14
C PHE A 148 -8.58 21.55 -17.40
N GLY A 149 -7.43 21.23 -17.98
CA GLY A 149 -7.01 19.86 -18.17
C GLY A 149 -6.84 19.15 -16.83
N THR A 150 -7.30 17.92 -16.75
CA THR A 150 -7.26 17.09 -15.55
C THR A 150 -5.93 16.37 -15.47
N THR A 151 -5.28 16.52 -14.31
CA THR A 151 -3.99 15.88 -14.01
C THR A 151 -4.21 14.45 -13.51
N VAL A 152 -3.34 13.52 -13.90
CA VAL A 152 -3.41 12.11 -13.49
C VAL A 152 -2.17 11.73 -12.71
N TYR A 153 -2.37 11.14 -11.53
CA TYR A 153 -1.34 10.62 -10.65
C TYR A 153 -1.54 9.12 -10.45
N GLY A 154 -0.50 8.31 -10.69
CA GLY A 154 -0.49 6.93 -10.19
C GLY A 154 -0.52 6.95 -8.66
N ILE A 155 0.52 7.52 -8.06
CA ILE A 155 0.62 7.74 -6.61
C ILE A 155 0.93 9.22 -6.36
N TYR A 156 0.12 9.84 -5.51
CA TYR A 156 0.37 11.18 -4.99
C TYR A 156 0.85 11.08 -3.53
N MET A 157 1.90 11.84 -3.22
CA MET A 157 2.52 11.87 -1.90
C MET A 157 2.78 13.31 -1.46
N ASP A 158 2.50 13.58 -0.19
CA ASP A 158 2.85 14.83 0.48
C ASP A 158 3.36 14.58 1.90
N SER A 159 4.49 15.21 2.23
CA SER A 159 5.13 15.14 3.54
C SER A 159 5.34 13.71 4.04
N CYS A 160 5.77 12.82 3.15
CA CYS A 160 5.97 11.39 3.43
C CYS A 160 7.45 11.05 3.65
N SER A 161 7.76 10.09 4.53
CA SER A 161 9.15 9.71 4.87
C SER A 161 9.33 8.21 5.08
N ALA A 162 10.57 7.75 5.10
CA ALA A 162 10.98 6.38 5.44
C ALA A 162 10.21 5.26 4.69
N TYR A 163 9.82 5.52 3.44
CA TYR A 163 9.01 4.59 2.66
C TYR A 163 9.83 3.75 1.69
N ASN A 164 9.30 2.58 1.35
CA ASN A 164 9.91 1.66 0.39
C ASN A 164 8.87 1.25 -0.66
N ILE A 165 9.15 1.53 -1.93
CA ILE A 165 8.37 1.04 -3.06
C ILE A 165 9.26 0.03 -3.78
N VAL A 166 8.91 -1.24 -3.71
CA VAL A 166 9.80 -2.33 -4.12
C VAL A 166 9.10 -3.21 -5.15
N ARG A 167 9.71 -3.45 -6.31
CA ARG A 167 9.15 -4.32 -7.36
C ARG A 167 7.71 -3.94 -7.77
N CYS A 168 7.40 -2.65 -7.79
CA CYS A 168 6.07 -2.17 -8.19
C CYS A 168 6.06 -1.69 -9.65
N GLN A 169 4.92 -1.86 -10.32
CA GLN A 169 4.64 -1.24 -11.61
C GLN A 169 3.65 -0.11 -11.42
N ILE A 170 3.91 1.06 -11.99
CA ILE A 170 3.01 2.21 -11.88
C ILE A 170 2.81 2.81 -13.26
N PHE A 171 1.56 2.78 -13.72
CA PHE A 171 1.12 3.23 -15.03
C PHE A 171 0.07 4.32 -14.85
N SER A 172 0.47 5.59 -14.96
CA SER A 172 -0.53 6.66 -14.95
C SER A 172 -1.13 6.83 -16.36
N GLY A 173 -2.44 7.01 -16.43
CA GLY A 173 -3.16 7.35 -17.65
C GLY A 173 -2.78 8.73 -18.20
N ASN A 174 -3.21 8.97 -19.43
CA ASN A 174 -3.04 10.23 -20.13
C ASN A 174 -3.84 11.34 -19.45
N ALA A 175 -3.21 12.50 -19.32
CA ALA A 175 -3.87 13.70 -18.83
C ALA A 175 -4.76 14.31 -19.92
N SER A 176 -5.77 15.09 -19.52
CA SER A 176 -6.70 15.68 -20.48
C SER A 176 -6.21 17.04 -20.98
N PRO A 177 -6.54 17.41 -22.24
CA PRO A 177 -6.20 18.72 -22.76
C PRO A 177 -6.98 19.82 -22.03
N GLY A 178 -6.50 21.06 -22.14
CA GLY A 178 -7.29 22.23 -21.76
C GLY A 178 -8.35 22.55 -22.81
N LEU A 179 -9.45 23.17 -22.39
CA LEU A 179 -10.52 23.57 -23.30
C LEU A 179 -10.04 24.65 -24.29
N ASN A 180 -10.46 24.54 -25.54
CA ASN A 180 -10.20 25.56 -26.56
C ASN A 180 -10.96 26.85 -26.26
N GLY A 181 -10.38 27.98 -26.65
CA GLY A 181 -11.06 29.27 -26.63
C GLY A 181 -12.19 29.35 -27.65
N LEU A 182 -13.18 30.19 -27.35
CA LEU A 182 -14.31 30.48 -28.23
C LEU A 182 -13.93 31.53 -29.27
N ALA A 183 -14.45 31.37 -30.49
CA ALA A 183 -14.27 32.35 -31.53
C ALA A 183 -15.00 33.66 -31.21
N GLY A 184 -14.41 34.78 -31.59
CA GLY A 184 -15.04 36.10 -31.48
C GLY A 184 -16.17 36.28 -32.48
N LEU A 185 -17.18 37.07 -32.11
CA LEU A 185 -18.26 37.46 -33.01
C LEU A 185 -17.77 38.36 -34.13
N SER A 186 -18.33 38.14 -35.33
CA SER A 186 -18.06 38.99 -36.48
C SER A 186 -18.70 40.37 -36.31
N GLY A 187 -18.06 41.40 -36.86
CA GLY A 187 -18.58 42.76 -36.87
C GLY A 187 -19.74 42.93 -37.83
N ILE A 188 -20.66 43.83 -37.49
CA ILE A 188 -21.79 44.24 -38.33
C ILE A 188 -21.31 45.21 -39.42
N ASN A 189 -21.79 45.04 -40.65
CA ASN A 189 -21.48 45.94 -41.76
C ASN A 189 -22.05 47.35 -41.53
N GLY A 190 -21.37 48.37 -42.07
CA GLY A 190 -21.90 49.73 -42.12
C GLY A 190 -23.04 49.86 -43.13
N GLY A 191 -23.97 50.78 -42.87
CA GLY A 191 -25.05 51.13 -43.78
C GLY A 191 -24.55 51.98 -44.95
N ASN A 192 -25.22 51.85 -46.10
CA ASN A 192 -24.92 52.67 -47.27
C ASN A 192 -25.44 54.10 -47.09
N GLY A 193 -24.74 55.07 -47.67
CA GLY A 193 -25.24 56.44 -47.81
C GLY A 193 -26.35 56.53 -48.84
N ALA A 194 -27.28 57.47 -48.64
CA ALA A 194 -28.35 57.75 -49.59
C ALA A 194 -27.89 58.74 -50.67
N GLN A 195 -28.44 58.62 -51.88
CA GLN A 195 -28.28 59.62 -52.94
C GLN A 195 -28.94 60.94 -52.52
N GLY A 196 -28.41 62.08 -52.98
CA GLY A 196 -29.02 63.39 -52.80
C GLY A 196 -30.22 63.61 -53.73
N GLY A 197 -31.05 64.61 -53.44
CA GLY A 197 -32.20 64.95 -54.27
C GLY A 197 -31.83 65.73 -55.54
N PRO A 198 -32.66 65.64 -56.58
CA PRO A 198 -32.45 66.39 -57.82
C PRO A 198 -32.68 67.90 -57.60
N GLY A 199 -31.88 68.71 -58.30
CA GLY A 199 -32.20 70.12 -58.58
C GLY A 199 -33.18 70.24 -59.74
N SER A 200 -33.69 71.45 -59.99
CA SER A 200 -34.58 71.76 -61.11
C SER A 200 -33.79 72.28 -62.30
N CYS A 201 -34.15 71.88 -63.52
CA CYS A 201 -33.58 72.46 -64.75
C CYS A 201 -34.12 73.88 -64.98
N ASP A 202 -35.41 74.07 -64.69
CA ASP A 202 -36.10 75.33 -64.86
C ASP A 202 -36.24 76.03 -63.51
N GLY A 203 -35.83 77.29 -63.49
CA GLY A 203 -35.92 78.17 -62.35
C GLY A 203 -37.36 78.67 -62.11
N GLY A 204 -37.68 79.03 -60.87
CA GLY A 204 -38.85 79.85 -60.56
C GLY A 204 -38.47 81.34 -60.56
N THR A 205 -39.25 82.19 -61.23
CA THR A 205 -38.99 83.64 -61.27
C THR A 205 -38.61 84.22 -59.89
N CYS A 206 -37.37 84.69 -59.73
CA CYS A 206 -36.80 85.23 -58.47
C CYS A 206 -37.45 86.53 -57.96
N THR A 207 -38.71 86.77 -58.29
CA THR A 207 -39.56 87.81 -57.71
C THR A 207 -39.80 87.52 -56.22
N PHE A 208 -39.39 88.44 -55.36
CA PHE A 208 -39.58 88.40 -53.90
C PHE A 208 -38.96 87.19 -53.17
N SER A 209 -37.81 86.68 -53.64
CA SER A 209 -37.10 85.55 -53.00
C SER A 209 -37.87 84.22 -52.99
N SER A 210 -38.76 84.02 -53.97
CA SER A 210 -39.64 82.84 -54.09
C SER A 210 -39.09 81.70 -54.99
N GLY A 211 -37.80 81.72 -55.33
CA GLY A 211 -37.21 80.69 -56.19
C GLY A 211 -37.07 79.32 -55.57
N ASN A 212 -36.66 78.36 -56.38
CA ASN A 212 -36.58 76.96 -56.01
C ASN A 212 -35.32 76.66 -55.17
N ALA A 213 -35.51 75.91 -54.09
CA ALA A 213 -34.40 75.41 -53.28
C ALA A 213 -33.65 74.29 -54.03
N GLY A 214 -32.33 74.25 -53.90
CA GLY A 214 -31.50 73.17 -54.42
C GLY A 214 -31.86 71.80 -53.82
N GLY A 215 -31.49 70.73 -54.52
CA GLY A 215 -31.78 69.38 -54.07
C GLY A 215 -31.26 69.11 -52.66
N ASN A 216 -32.01 68.40 -51.82
CA ASN A 216 -31.57 68.06 -50.48
C ASN A 216 -30.35 67.14 -50.51
N GLY A 217 -29.49 67.25 -49.50
CA GLY A 217 -28.39 66.31 -49.33
C GLY A 217 -28.87 64.90 -48.99
N GLY A 218 -28.13 63.89 -49.44
CA GLY A 218 -28.37 62.51 -49.05
C GLY A 218 -28.01 62.25 -47.58
N VAL A 219 -28.76 61.40 -46.89
CA VAL A 219 -28.45 60.99 -45.51
C VAL A 219 -27.24 60.05 -45.50
N GLY A 220 -26.32 60.24 -44.56
CA GLY A 220 -25.17 59.36 -44.36
C GLY A 220 -25.59 57.98 -43.86
N GLY A 221 -24.84 56.95 -44.22
CA GLY A 221 -25.09 55.59 -43.78
C GLY A 221 -24.82 55.40 -42.28
N GLN A 222 -25.58 54.52 -41.63
CA GLN A 222 -25.34 54.20 -40.22
C GLN A 222 -24.01 53.48 -40.02
N GLY A 223 -23.27 53.78 -38.97
CA GLY A 223 -22.09 53.01 -38.59
C GLY A 223 -22.48 51.62 -38.07
N GLY A 224 -21.68 50.60 -38.39
CA GLY A 224 -21.87 49.25 -37.89
C GLY A 224 -21.91 49.24 -36.36
N GLY A 225 -22.98 48.69 -35.77
CA GLY A 225 -23.26 48.80 -34.33
C GLY A 225 -24.31 49.86 -33.96
N GLY A 226 -24.93 50.52 -34.94
CA GLY A 226 -26.14 51.35 -34.75
C GLY A 226 -25.88 52.85 -34.60
N VAL A 227 -24.74 53.35 -35.09
CA VAL A 227 -24.39 54.79 -34.99
C VAL A 227 -25.13 55.57 -36.07
N ALA A 228 -25.91 56.59 -35.69
CA ALA A 228 -26.75 57.34 -36.63
C ALA A 228 -25.92 58.16 -37.64
N GLY A 229 -26.29 58.05 -38.93
CA GLY A 229 -25.72 58.82 -40.03
C GLY A 229 -26.00 60.31 -39.93
N GLY A 230 -25.13 61.11 -40.55
CA GLY A 230 -25.36 62.54 -40.70
C GLY A 230 -26.62 62.78 -41.53
N ALA A 231 -27.52 63.63 -41.03
CA ALA A 231 -28.57 64.22 -41.86
C ALA A 231 -27.95 64.99 -43.04
N GLY A 232 -28.55 64.82 -44.21
CA GLY A 232 -28.20 65.61 -45.39
C GLY A 232 -28.61 67.07 -45.23
N GLY A 233 -27.99 67.95 -46.01
CA GLY A 233 -28.33 69.36 -46.05
C GLY A 233 -29.83 69.55 -46.37
N PRO A 234 -30.57 70.33 -45.56
CA PRO A 234 -32.00 70.53 -45.81
C PRO A 234 -32.21 71.35 -47.08
N GLN A 235 -33.30 71.08 -47.80
CA GLN A 235 -33.72 71.87 -48.95
C GLN A 235 -34.36 73.18 -48.46
N GLN A 236 -33.55 74.25 -48.34
CA GLN A 236 -33.99 75.58 -47.88
C GLN A 236 -33.37 76.70 -48.72
N ASN A 237 -34.14 77.75 -48.97
CA ASN A 237 -33.66 78.96 -49.63
C ASN A 237 -32.81 79.83 -48.68
N ASN A 238 -31.84 80.57 -49.24
CA ASN A 238 -31.00 81.55 -48.56
C ASN A 238 -30.05 80.96 -47.48
N ALA A 239 -29.63 79.71 -47.62
CA ALA A 239 -28.72 79.05 -46.68
C ALA A 239 -27.83 77.99 -47.35
N THR A 240 -26.54 77.97 -47.01
CA THR A 240 -25.56 77.01 -47.58
C THR A 240 -25.82 75.55 -47.24
N ASN A 241 -26.69 75.25 -46.27
CA ASN A 241 -27.21 73.91 -45.96
C ASN A 241 -26.17 72.77 -46.15
N PRO A 242 -25.03 72.84 -45.43
CA PRO A 242 -24.06 71.76 -45.47
C PRO A 242 -24.66 70.49 -44.88
N GLY A 243 -24.15 69.34 -45.33
CA GLY A 243 -24.47 68.07 -44.69
C GLY A 243 -23.91 68.03 -43.26
N SER A 244 -24.65 67.41 -42.35
CA SER A 244 -24.15 67.22 -40.99
C SER A 244 -23.07 66.14 -40.94
N ALA A 245 -22.11 66.32 -40.03
CA ALA A 245 -21.07 65.31 -39.81
C ALA A 245 -21.70 64.00 -39.31
N GLY A 246 -21.12 62.87 -39.71
CA GLY A 246 -21.49 61.57 -39.17
C GLY A 246 -21.11 61.46 -37.69
N THR A 247 -21.90 60.73 -36.91
CA THR A 247 -21.60 60.49 -35.50
C THR A 247 -20.38 59.55 -35.38
N ALA A 248 -19.47 59.85 -34.46
CA ALA A 248 -18.29 59.02 -34.22
C ALA A 248 -18.66 57.68 -33.58
N GLY A 249 -18.02 56.59 -34.03
CA GLY A 249 -18.11 55.27 -33.42
C GLY A 249 -17.07 55.10 -32.31
N THR A 250 -17.42 54.35 -31.26
CA THR A 250 -16.53 54.04 -30.13
C THR A 250 -16.21 52.55 -30.06
N GLY A 251 -14.99 52.22 -29.60
CA GLY A 251 -14.50 50.84 -29.54
C GLY A 251 -14.64 50.12 -30.88
N ARG A 252 -15.49 49.08 -30.91
CA ARG A 252 -15.78 48.33 -32.13
C ARG A 252 -16.72 49.03 -33.08
N ASN A 253 -17.54 49.98 -32.63
CA ASN A 253 -18.57 50.56 -33.48
C ASN A 253 -17.95 51.40 -34.60
N GLY A 254 -18.48 51.23 -35.81
CA GLY A 254 -18.05 52.02 -36.97
C GLY A 254 -18.56 53.45 -36.87
N GLY A 255 -17.80 54.41 -37.40
CA GLY A 255 -18.24 55.80 -37.54
C GLY A 255 -19.34 55.91 -38.60
N ALA A 256 -20.34 56.77 -38.40
CA ALA A 256 -21.41 56.92 -39.37
C ALA A 256 -20.99 57.79 -40.57
N GLY A 257 -21.64 57.64 -41.72
CA GLY A 257 -21.37 58.46 -42.89
C GLY A 257 -21.79 59.92 -42.68
N GLY A 258 -21.07 60.86 -43.31
CA GLY A 258 -21.48 62.26 -43.35
C GLY A 258 -22.67 62.49 -44.27
N GLY A 259 -23.54 63.44 -43.94
CA GLY A 259 -24.62 63.85 -44.83
C GLY A 259 -24.08 64.56 -46.07
N GLY A 260 -24.74 64.43 -47.22
CA GLY A 260 -24.42 65.22 -48.41
C GLY A 260 -24.81 66.69 -48.24
N GLY A 261 -24.15 67.58 -48.97
CA GLY A 261 -24.53 69.00 -49.01
C GLY A 261 -25.77 69.24 -49.88
N ALA A 262 -26.60 70.23 -49.55
CA ALA A 262 -27.70 70.61 -50.44
C ALA A 262 -27.18 71.26 -51.74
N GLY A 263 -27.96 71.26 -52.81
CA GLY A 263 -27.62 72.04 -54.01
C GLY A 263 -27.71 73.55 -53.78
N GLY A 264 -27.04 74.34 -54.64
CA GLY A 264 -27.19 75.80 -54.64
C GLY A 264 -28.63 76.23 -54.94
N ASP A 265 -29.11 77.28 -54.29
CA ASP A 265 -30.47 77.81 -54.54
C ASP A 265 -30.50 78.86 -55.64
N GLU A 266 -31.68 79.10 -56.18
CA GLU A 266 -31.83 79.92 -57.38
C GLU A 266 -31.58 81.43 -57.15
N CYS A 267 -32.01 81.98 -56.01
CA CYS A 267 -32.20 83.43 -55.87
C CYS A 267 -31.23 84.15 -54.92
N THR A 268 -30.25 83.47 -54.34
CA THR A 268 -29.31 84.09 -53.37
C THR A 268 -27.87 83.75 -53.74
N SER A 269 -26.84 84.45 -53.24
CA SER A 269 -25.42 84.14 -53.53
C SER A 269 -24.93 82.82 -52.90
N ASN A 270 -25.81 81.84 -52.82
CA ASN A 270 -25.68 80.60 -52.10
C ASN A 270 -25.21 79.49 -53.05
N ASN A 271 -23.91 79.43 -53.23
CA ASN A 271 -23.23 78.29 -53.82
C ASN A 271 -23.41 77.13 -52.82
N GLY A 272 -23.86 75.95 -53.27
CA GLY A 272 -24.43 74.85 -52.47
C GLY A 272 -23.71 74.40 -51.18
N GLY A 273 -24.16 73.31 -50.59
CA GLY A 273 -23.61 72.79 -49.34
C GLY A 273 -22.33 71.99 -49.53
N ASN A 274 -21.40 72.17 -48.60
CA ASN A 274 -20.34 71.18 -48.41
C ASN A 274 -20.95 69.89 -47.85
N GLY A 275 -20.39 68.75 -48.22
CA GLY A 275 -20.69 67.49 -47.55
C GLY A 275 -20.21 67.51 -46.09
N GLY A 276 -20.91 66.78 -45.24
CA GLY A 276 -20.47 66.53 -43.87
C GLY A 276 -19.28 65.58 -43.85
N ALA A 277 -18.37 65.78 -42.90
CA ALA A 277 -17.33 64.80 -42.64
C ALA A 277 -17.94 63.48 -42.14
N GLY A 278 -17.35 62.35 -42.50
CA GLY A 278 -17.67 61.08 -41.90
C GLY A 278 -17.36 61.09 -40.40
N GLY A 279 -18.10 60.28 -39.65
CA GLY A 279 -17.83 60.04 -38.24
C GLY A 279 -16.49 59.33 -38.05
N ALA A 280 -15.71 59.77 -37.08
CA ALA A 280 -14.50 59.08 -36.69
C ALA A 280 -14.80 57.66 -36.16
N SER A 281 -13.80 56.77 -36.20
CA SER A 281 -13.81 55.55 -35.41
C SER A 281 -12.91 55.71 -34.18
N ALA A 282 -12.84 54.68 -33.35
CA ALA A 282 -11.93 54.66 -32.19
C ALA A 282 -10.45 54.83 -32.56
N CYS A 283 -10.09 54.58 -33.83
CA CYS A 283 -8.70 54.42 -34.26
C CYS A 283 -8.34 55.28 -35.47
N SER A 284 -9.29 56.03 -36.05
CA SER A 284 -9.05 56.91 -37.20
C SER A 284 -10.12 57.99 -37.35
N ASN A 285 -9.74 59.11 -37.95
CA ASN A 285 -10.70 60.16 -38.33
C ASN A 285 -11.60 59.69 -39.49
N GLY A 286 -12.78 60.29 -39.61
CA GLY A 286 -13.69 60.05 -40.73
C GLY A 286 -13.23 60.75 -42.00
N GLY A 287 -13.78 60.31 -43.13
CA GLY A 287 -13.51 60.92 -44.43
C GLY A 287 -13.93 62.38 -44.46
N ALA A 288 -13.10 63.25 -45.04
CA ALA A 288 -13.47 64.65 -45.26
C ALA A 288 -14.70 64.76 -46.17
N GLY A 289 -15.57 65.71 -45.87
CA GLY A 289 -16.71 66.05 -46.72
C GLY A 289 -16.26 66.69 -48.03
N GLY A 290 -17.03 66.49 -49.08
CA GLY A 290 -16.81 67.10 -50.38
C GLY A 290 -17.07 68.60 -50.34
N ASN A 291 -16.27 69.37 -51.07
CA ASN A 291 -16.50 70.79 -51.28
C ASN A 291 -17.68 70.98 -52.24
N LYS A 292 -18.46 72.02 -51.98
CA LYS A 292 -19.53 72.48 -52.87
C LYS A 292 -19.03 72.89 -54.26
N GLY A 293 -19.93 72.81 -55.23
CA GLY A 293 -19.74 73.37 -56.56
C GLY A 293 -19.78 74.90 -56.57
N ASN A 294 -19.01 75.50 -57.47
CA ASN A 294 -19.07 76.95 -57.71
C ASN A 294 -20.30 77.30 -58.57
N ASP A 295 -20.83 78.50 -58.37
CA ASP A 295 -21.80 79.09 -59.31
C ASP A 295 -21.18 79.22 -60.71
N GLY A 296 -21.95 79.02 -61.77
CA GLY A 296 -21.45 79.12 -63.14
C GLY A 296 -22.51 78.85 -64.20
N ASP A 297 -22.10 78.84 -65.47
CA ASP A 297 -22.93 78.42 -66.60
C ASP A 297 -22.14 77.43 -67.48
N PRO A 298 -22.35 76.10 -67.32
CA PRO A 298 -23.22 75.47 -66.32
C PRO A 298 -22.68 75.60 -64.89
N GLY A 299 -23.56 75.35 -63.90
CA GLY A 299 -23.17 75.28 -62.49
C GLY A 299 -22.05 74.27 -62.26
N GLY A 300 -21.11 74.58 -61.36
CA GLY A 300 -19.98 73.70 -61.06
C GLY A 300 -20.40 72.47 -60.27
N ASN A 301 -19.80 71.32 -60.58
CA ASN A 301 -20.05 70.08 -59.84
C ASN A 301 -19.46 70.14 -58.41
N GLY A 302 -20.13 69.51 -57.46
CA GLY A 302 -19.54 69.24 -56.16
C GLY A 302 -18.34 68.28 -56.26
N THR A 303 -17.50 68.25 -55.23
CA THR A 303 -16.43 67.25 -55.14
C THR A 303 -16.87 66.03 -54.32
N ASN A 304 -16.32 64.87 -54.63
CA ASN A 304 -16.62 63.63 -53.92
C ASN A 304 -16.27 63.73 -52.43
N GLY A 305 -17.03 63.04 -51.60
CA GLY A 305 -16.61 62.78 -50.22
C GLY A 305 -15.42 61.81 -50.18
N ALA A 306 -14.51 62.01 -49.23
CA ALA A 306 -13.40 61.08 -49.04
C ALA A 306 -13.87 59.78 -48.38
N ASN A 307 -13.24 58.66 -48.73
CA ASN A 307 -13.50 57.37 -48.11
C ASN A 307 -13.10 57.38 -46.63
N GLY A 308 -13.82 56.60 -45.83
CA GLY A 308 -13.44 56.27 -44.47
C GLY A 308 -12.22 55.35 -44.42
N VAL A 309 -11.57 55.32 -43.27
CA VAL A 309 -10.36 54.54 -43.00
C VAL A 309 -10.75 53.21 -42.35
N ALA A 310 -10.13 52.12 -42.80
CA ALA A 310 -10.35 50.81 -42.19
C ALA A 310 -9.87 50.77 -40.73
N GLY A 311 -10.61 50.05 -39.88
CA GLY A 311 -10.23 49.81 -38.50
C GLY A 311 -8.99 48.92 -38.39
N SER A 312 -8.14 49.17 -37.39
CA SER A 312 -7.01 48.30 -37.09
C SER A 312 -7.46 46.97 -36.48
N ALA A 313 -6.74 45.90 -36.81
CA ALA A 313 -6.96 44.59 -36.21
C ALA A 313 -6.64 44.59 -34.70
N GLY A 314 -7.35 43.77 -33.94
CA GLY A 314 -7.09 43.54 -32.54
C GLY A 314 -5.79 42.78 -32.30
N ALA A 315 -5.10 43.10 -31.21
CA ALA A 315 -3.89 42.39 -30.80
C ALA A 315 -4.20 40.92 -30.43
N ILE A 316 -3.26 40.03 -30.75
CA ILE A 316 -3.31 38.62 -30.36
C ILE A 316 -3.12 38.51 -28.84
N GLY A 317 -3.91 37.64 -28.19
CA GLY A 317 -3.79 37.35 -26.78
C GLY A 317 -2.49 36.62 -26.45
N GLY A 318 -1.86 36.98 -25.33
CA GLY A 318 -0.70 36.25 -24.80
C GLY A 318 -1.06 34.81 -24.40
N ASN A 319 -0.14 33.88 -24.66
CA ASN A 319 -0.30 32.48 -24.24
C ASN A 319 -0.42 32.38 -22.71
N GLY A 320 -1.14 31.36 -22.25
CA GLY A 320 -1.31 31.09 -20.83
C GLY A 320 0.02 30.68 -20.19
N PRO A 321 0.25 31.00 -18.91
CA PRO A 321 1.45 30.58 -18.20
C PRO A 321 1.53 29.05 -18.11
N ALA A 322 2.73 28.52 -17.91
CA ALA A 322 2.91 27.09 -17.62
C ALA A 322 2.21 26.70 -16.32
N GLY A 323 1.84 25.42 -16.20
CA GLY A 323 1.34 24.87 -14.94
C GLY A 323 2.42 24.90 -13.85
N THR A 324 1.98 24.91 -12.60
CA THR A 324 2.87 25.03 -11.43
C THR A 324 2.40 24.13 -10.30
N ASN A 325 3.29 23.78 -9.38
CA ASN A 325 2.85 23.23 -8.10
C ASN A 325 2.28 24.37 -7.23
N ALA A 326 1.01 24.29 -6.88
CA ALA A 326 0.35 25.20 -5.95
C ALA A 326 -0.64 24.43 -5.07
N ALA A 327 -0.79 24.88 -3.81
CA ALA A 327 -1.63 24.23 -2.80
C ALA A 327 -1.34 22.72 -2.59
N GLY A 328 -0.11 22.27 -2.86
CA GLY A 328 0.35 20.89 -2.65
C GLY A 328 0.12 19.94 -3.82
N PHE A 329 -0.45 20.41 -4.94
CA PHE A 329 -0.72 19.61 -6.13
C PHE A 329 -0.30 20.36 -7.40
N TRP A 330 -0.26 19.67 -8.53
CA TRP A 330 -0.09 20.32 -9.83
C TRP A 330 -1.35 21.07 -10.25
N GLU A 331 -1.21 22.38 -10.45
CA GLU A 331 -2.22 23.23 -11.08
C GLU A 331 -1.87 23.44 -12.57
N PRO A 332 -2.76 23.04 -13.50
CA PRO A 332 -2.65 23.43 -14.91
C PRO A 332 -2.48 24.95 -15.09
N GLY A 333 -1.86 25.33 -16.22
CA GLY A 333 -1.73 26.74 -16.59
C GLY A 333 -3.08 27.46 -16.64
N THR A 334 -3.12 28.73 -16.21
CA THR A 334 -4.36 29.52 -16.27
C THR A 334 -4.82 29.74 -17.71
N GLN A 335 -6.08 30.19 -17.88
CA GLN A 335 -6.57 30.56 -19.19
C GLN A 335 -5.67 31.64 -19.81
N ALA A 336 -5.31 31.44 -21.07
CA ALA A 336 -4.58 32.43 -21.85
C ALA A 336 -5.37 33.75 -21.99
N LEU A 337 -4.69 34.82 -22.35
CA LEU A 337 -5.36 36.11 -22.55
C LEU A 337 -6.26 36.06 -23.79
N ASN A 338 -7.40 36.74 -23.70
CA ASN A 338 -8.26 36.96 -24.86
C ASN A 338 -7.55 37.84 -25.89
N GLY A 339 -7.89 37.66 -27.16
CA GLY A 339 -7.54 38.64 -28.18
C GLY A 339 -8.26 39.95 -27.91
N ALA A 340 -7.65 41.07 -28.30
CA ALA A 340 -8.32 42.36 -28.24
C ALA A 340 -9.35 42.48 -29.38
N ASP A 341 -10.38 43.28 -29.18
CA ASP A 341 -11.32 43.60 -30.23
C ASP A 341 -10.66 44.43 -31.34
N GLY A 342 -11.12 44.24 -32.58
CA GLY A 342 -10.77 45.14 -33.69
C GLY A 342 -11.48 46.48 -33.53
N CYS A 343 -10.87 47.55 -34.04
CA CYS A 343 -11.53 48.86 -34.08
C CYS A 343 -12.60 48.91 -35.18
N GLY A 344 -13.63 49.73 -34.99
CA GLY A 344 -14.53 50.09 -36.09
C GLY A 344 -13.81 50.84 -37.22
N GLY A 345 -14.31 50.72 -38.44
CA GLY A 345 -13.93 51.59 -39.56
C GLY A 345 -14.58 52.96 -39.41
N SER A 346 -13.93 54.02 -39.91
CA SER A 346 -14.51 55.36 -39.89
C SER A 346 -15.50 55.56 -41.05
N GLY A 347 -16.44 56.50 -40.90
CA GLY A 347 -17.43 56.80 -41.93
C GLY A 347 -16.82 57.56 -43.11
N GLY A 348 -17.41 57.38 -44.30
CA GLY A 348 -17.10 58.19 -45.47
C GLY A 348 -17.70 59.59 -45.36
N GLY A 349 -17.03 60.58 -45.97
CA GLY A 349 -17.58 61.93 -46.09
C GLY A 349 -18.75 61.98 -47.07
N GLY A 350 -19.68 62.90 -46.86
CA GLY A 350 -20.73 63.22 -47.82
C GLY A 350 -20.16 63.97 -49.03
N GLY A 351 -20.79 63.82 -50.19
CA GLY A 351 -20.46 64.60 -51.38
C GLY A 351 -20.92 66.05 -51.26
N GLY A 352 -20.19 66.96 -51.90
CA GLY A 352 -20.61 68.35 -52.03
C GLY A 352 -21.82 68.49 -52.95
N GLY A 353 -22.70 69.44 -52.64
CA GLY A 353 -23.80 69.81 -53.52
C GLY A 353 -23.30 70.57 -54.75
N GLY A 354 -24.03 70.44 -55.84
CA GLY A 354 -23.78 71.15 -57.09
C GLY A 354 -24.06 72.65 -56.96
N GLY A 355 -23.28 73.43 -57.69
CA GLY A 355 -23.51 74.86 -57.87
C GLY A 355 -24.76 75.10 -58.72
N ARG A 356 -25.40 76.24 -58.51
CA ARG A 356 -26.51 76.70 -59.34
C ARG A 356 -26.01 77.24 -60.68
N GLN A 357 -26.91 77.35 -61.65
CA GLN A 357 -26.65 78.10 -62.86
C GLN A 357 -26.70 79.60 -62.58
N VAL A 358 -25.77 80.36 -63.16
CA VAL A 358 -25.79 81.82 -63.15
C VAL A 358 -25.43 82.35 -64.53
N CYS A 359 -26.44 82.78 -65.29
CA CYS A 359 -26.21 83.53 -66.52
C CYS A 359 -27.24 84.65 -66.73
N ALA A 360 -26.91 85.59 -67.63
CA ALA A 360 -27.69 86.82 -67.81
C ALA A 360 -28.96 86.67 -68.68
N LEU A 361 -29.06 85.58 -69.46
CA LEU A 361 -30.12 85.37 -70.47
C LEU A 361 -30.75 83.97 -70.45
N CYS A 362 -30.39 83.12 -69.49
CA CYS A 362 -30.96 81.79 -69.27
C CYS A 362 -31.87 81.80 -68.04
N ASP A 363 -32.73 80.79 -67.96
CA ASP A 363 -33.44 80.47 -66.74
C ASP A 363 -32.45 79.78 -65.77
N ASN A 364 -32.34 80.25 -64.53
CA ASN A 364 -31.31 79.76 -63.62
C ASN A 364 -31.82 78.53 -62.87
N GLY A 365 -31.20 77.38 -63.07
CA GLY A 365 -31.54 76.17 -62.30
C GLY A 365 -30.81 76.08 -60.94
N PRO A 366 -31.49 75.64 -59.85
CA PRO A 366 -30.83 75.32 -58.59
C PRO A 366 -30.07 73.98 -58.66
N GLY A 367 -28.93 73.88 -57.98
CA GLY A 367 -28.00 72.75 -58.06
C GLY A 367 -28.56 71.42 -57.50
N ASN A 368 -27.92 70.31 -57.88
CA ASN A 368 -28.23 68.98 -57.34
C ASN A 368 -27.66 68.78 -55.93
N GLY A 369 -28.36 68.01 -55.09
CA GLY A 369 -27.87 67.64 -53.76
C GLY A 369 -26.75 66.60 -53.81
N GLY A 370 -25.71 66.78 -53.00
CA GLY A 370 -24.65 65.81 -52.81
C GLY A 370 -25.15 64.56 -52.09
N ALA A 371 -24.52 63.41 -52.34
CA ALA A 371 -24.91 62.14 -51.71
C ALA A 371 -24.28 61.96 -50.31
N GLY A 372 -24.94 61.18 -49.46
CA GLY A 372 -24.41 60.82 -48.14
C GLY A 372 -23.24 59.83 -48.24
N GLY A 373 -22.29 59.94 -47.32
CA GLY A 373 -21.19 58.98 -47.17
C GLY A 373 -21.66 57.64 -46.60
N GLY A 374 -20.92 56.56 -46.85
CA GLY A 374 -21.17 55.25 -46.26
C GLY A 374 -20.74 55.17 -44.81
N GLY A 375 -21.48 54.44 -43.97
CA GLY A 375 -21.07 54.16 -42.60
C GLY A 375 -19.91 53.17 -42.54
N GLY A 376 -19.00 53.35 -41.57
CA GLY A 376 -17.92 52.40 -41.31
C GLY A 376 -18.43 51.08 -40.73
N GLY A 377 -17.75 49.98 -41.01
CA GLY A 377 -18.05 48.66 -40.47
C GLY A 377 -17.63 48.52 -39.01
N GLN A 378 -18.33 47.68 -38.25
CA GLN A 378 -17.99 47.36 -36.87
C GLN A 378 -16.74 46.46 -36.83
N GLY A 379 -15.82 46.70 -35.90
CA GLY A 379 -14.71 45.78 -35.62
C GLY A 379 -15.18 44.43 -35.09
N GLY A 380 -14.46 43.38 -35.44
CA GLY A 380 -14.69 42.02 -34.94
C GLY A 380 -14.29 41.87 -33.48
N GLN A 381 -14.97 41.00 -32.75
CA GLN A 381 -14.64 40.70 -31.36
C GLN A 381 -13.38 39.82 -31.28
N GLY A 382 -12.54 40.03 -30.27
CA GLY A 382 -11.43 39.13 -29.98
C GLY A 382 -11.90 37.74 -29.58
N GLY A 383 -11.14 36.70 -29.98
CA GLY A 383 -11.39 35.33 -29.52
C GLY A 383 -10.93 35.12 -28.08
N THR A 384 -11.56 34.21 -27.34
CA THR A 384 -11.15 33.95 -25.95
C THR A 384 -9.88 33.09 -25.91
N GLY A 385 -9.09 33.21 -24.84
CA GLY A 385 -7.91 32.36 -24.64
C GLY A 385 -8.27 30.90 -24.37
N GLY A 386 -7.38 29.98 -24.72
CA GLY A 386 -7.47 28.57 -24.36
C GLY A 386 -6.98 28.28 -22.94
N TYR A 387 -7.43 27.17 -22.35
CA TYR A 387 -7.09 26.76 -20.98
C TYR A 387 -5.86 25.85 -20.93
N GLY A 388 -5.17 25.79 -19.79
CA GLY A 388 -4.01 24.90 -19.62
C GLY A 388 -4.37 23.42 -19.63
N GLY A 389 -3.48 22.59 -20.20
CA GLY A 389 -3.60 21.13 -20.20
C GLY A 389 -3.14 20.51 -18.88
N GLY A 390 -3.68 19.33 -18.57
CA GLY A 390 -3.33 18.57 -17.37
C GLY A 390 -2.00 17.84 -17.51
N SER A 391 -1.43 17.41 -16.40
CA SER A 391 -0.16 16.67 -16.38
C SER A 391 -0.36 15.18 -16.06
N SER A 392 0.61 14.33 -16.40
CA SER A 392 0.57 12.91 -16.02
C SER A 392 1.82 12.53 -15.23
N PHE A 393 1.63 11.95 -14.06
CA PHE A 393 2.72 11.56 -13.16
C PHE A 393 2.55 10.11 -12.73
N GLY A 394 3.61 9.31 -12.86
CA GLY A 394 3.64 7.98 -12.26
C GLY A 394 3.57 8.11 -10.74
N ILE A 395 4.58 8.76 -10.15
CA ILE A 395 4.59 9.19 -8.75
C ILE A 395 4.85 10.69 -8.68
N TYR A 396 3.99 11.41 -7.95
CA TYR A 396 4.17 12.82 -7.63
C TYR A 396 4.44 12.99 -6.14
N ILE A 397 5.54 13.66 -5.80
CA ILE A 397 5.99 13.87 -4.43
C ILE A 397 6.09 15.38 -4.18
N ASN A 398 5.09 15.92 -3.48
CA ASN A 398 5.05 17.35 -3.14
C ASN A 398 6.18 17.73 -2.18
N VAL A 399 6.28 17.02 -1.05
CA VAL A 399 7.35 17.17 -0.07
C VAL A 399 7.84 15.78 0.34
N ASN A 400 9.11 15.49 0.05
CA ASN A 400 9.75 14.26 0.47
C ASN A 400 10.50 14.45 1.78
N GLY A 401 10.27 13.56 2.73
CA GLY A 401 11.12 13.43 3.92
C GLY A 401 12.24 12.42 3.72
N GLN A 402 13.09 12.28 4.72
CA GLN A 402 14.22 11.35 4.70
C GLN A 402 13.79 9.90 4.51
N GLY A 403 14.63 9.10 3.84
CA GLY A 403 14.47 7.65 3.78
C GLY A 403 13.51 7.13 2.71
N GLY A 404 13.19 7.92 1.68
CA GLY A 404 12.40 7.46 0.53
C GLY A 404 13.19 6.58 -0.43
N ASN A 405 12.70 5.38 -0.72
CA ASN A 405 13.35 4.39 -1.59
C ASN A 405 12.39 3.82 -2.63
N MET A 406 12.87 3.72 -3.88
CA MET A 406 12.23 2.99 -4.97
C MET A 406 13.25 1.97 -5.51
N VAL A 407 12.90 0.68 -5.44
CA VAL A 407 13.82 -0.43 -5.74
C VAL A 407 13.15 -1.38 -6.72
N ASP A 408 13.79 -1.61 -7.87
CA ASP A 408 13.33 -2.53 -8.91
C ASP A 408 11.90 -2.24 -9.41
N CYS A 409 11.50 -0.97 -9.48
CA CYS A 409 10.20 -0.55 -9.97
C CYS A 409 10.19 -0.28 -11.47
N PHE A 410 9.01 -0.37 -12.09
CA PHE A 410 8.74 0.13 -13.44
C PHE A 410 7.69 1.24 -13.38
N ILE A 411 8.10 2.49 -13.55
CA ILE A 411 7.22 3.65 -13.43
C ILE A 411 7.15 4.34 -14.77
N GLN A 412 5.93 4.42 -15.31
CA GLN A 412 5.66 5.07 -16.59
C GLN A 412 4.47 6.01 -16.44
N SER A 413 4.71 7.27 -16.78
CA SER A 413 3.64 8.25 -16.91
C SER A 413 2.95 8.20 -18.27
N GLY A 414 1.68 8.60 -18.30
CA GLY A 414 0.92 8.81 -19.53
C GLY A 414 1.32 10.09 -20.26
N THR A 415 0.66 10.40 -21.37
CA THR A 415 0.96 11.63 -22.12
C THR A 415 0.44 12.87 -21.38
N PRO A 416 1.16 14.02 -21.46
CA PRO A 416 0.64 15.28 -20.95
C PRO A 416 -0.54 15.76 -21.79
N GLY A 417 -1.44 16.51 -21.19
CA GLY A 417 -2.53 17.19 -21.88
C GLY A 417 -2.00 18.40 -22.65
N SER A 418 -2.46 18.56 -23.90
CA SER A 418 -2.16 19.78 -24.66
C SER A 418 -2.92 20.99 -24.08
N GLY A 419 -2.32 22.16 -24.13
CA GLY A 419 -3.03 23.40 -23.87
C GLY A 419 -4.12 23.64 -24.92
N GLY A 420 -5.25 24.21 -24.48
CA GLY A 420 -6.34 24.57 -25.37
C GLY A 420 -5.90 25.62 -26.39
N ILE A 421 -6.34 25.46 -27.64
CA ILE A 421 -6.05 26.41 -28.70
C ILE A 421 -6.87 27.67 -28.48
N GLY A 422 -6.26 28.85 -28.57
CA GLY A 422 -6.97 30.12 -28.46
C GLY A 422 -7.98 30.31 -29.59
N GLY A 423 -9.14 30.88 -29.27
CA GLY A 423 -10.21 31.12 -30.22
C GLY A 423 -9.82 32.12 -31.29
N ASN A 424 -10.27 31.92 -32.53
CA ASN A 424 -10.04 32.89 -33.61
C ASN A 424 -10.80 34.18 -33.33
N GLY A 425 -10.21 35.33 -33.67
CA GLY A 425 -10.94 36.59 -33.64
C GLY A 425 -12.02 36.65 -34.71
N GLY A 426 -13.09 37.37 -34.44
CA GLY A 426 -14.16 37.61 -35.41
C GLY A 426 -13.69 38.48 -36.56
N VAL A 427 -14.25 38.28 -37.76
CA VAL A 427 -13.96 39.15 -38.89
C VAL A 427 -14.57 40.53 -38.67
N GLY A 428 -13.92 41.59 -39.17
CA GLY A 428 -14.51 42.92 -39.17
C GLY A 428 -15.65 43.04 -40.17
N GLY A 429 -16.63 43.90 -39.87
CA GLY A 429 -17.73 44.21 -40.78
C GLY A 429 -17.25 45.06 -41.96
N ASN A 430 -17.86 44.88 -43.12
CA ASN A 430 -17.57 45.71 -44.28
C ASN A 430 -18.06 47.15 -44.07
N GLY A 431 -17.39 48.12 -44.68
CA GLY A 431 -17.90 49.48 -44.77
C GLY A 431 -19.10 49.56 -45.72
N GLY A 432 -20.01 50.49 -45.46
CA GLY A 432 -21.11 50.81 -46.35
C GLY A 432 -20.62 51.59 -47.58
N ASN A 433 -21.30 51.41 -48.70
CA ASN A 433 -21.03 52.18 -49.90
C ASN A 433 -21.49 53.63 -49.71
N GLY A 434 -20.78 54.58 -50.31
CA GLY A 434 -21.28 55.96 -50.43
C GLY A 434 -22.48 56.01 -51.37
N GLY A 435 -23.33 57.02 -51.20
CA GLY A 435 -24.45 57.26 -52.11
C GLY A 435 -23.96 57.65 -53.51
N ALA A 436 -24.70 57.25 -54.54
CA ALA A 436 -24.38 57.51 -55.94
C ALA A 436 -24.47 59.01 -56.29
N ILE A 437 -23.81 59.42 -57.37
CA ILE A 437 -23.89 60.78 -57.91
C ILE A 437 -25.35 61.17 -58.25
N GLN A 438 -25.73 62.42 -58.01
CA GLN A 438 -27.01 62.97 -58.46
C GLN A 438 -26.75 63.96 -59.60
N ALA A 439 -27.09 63.54 -60.82
CA ALA A 439 -26.70 64.22 -62.06
C ALA A 439 -27.92 64.54 -62.94
N SER A 440 -28.82 65.40 -62.43
CA SER A 440 -29.94 65.92 -63.22
C SER A 440 -29.52 67.22 -63.91
N CYS A 441 -29.96 67.44 -65.16
CA CYS A 441 -29.71 68.67 -65.91
C CYS A 441 -28.21 69.08 -65.98
N THR A 442 -27.31 68.10 -66.20
CA THR A 442 -25.84 68.26 -66.14
C THR A 442 -25.24 69.33 -67.07
N SER A 443 -26.01 69.79 -68.05
CA SER A 443 -25.63 70.85 -69.00
C SER A 443 -26.00 72.26 -68.53
N GLU A 444 -26.67 72.38 -67.38
CA GLU A 444 -27.25 73.63 -66.85
C GLU A 444 -26.84 73.83 -65.39
N ILE A 445 -27.10 72.84 -64.53
CA ILE A 445 -26.80 72.90 -63.10
C ILE A 445 -25.64 71.97 -62.73
N GLY A 446 -25.00 72.26 -61.60
CA GLY A 446 -23.94 71.40 -61.07
C GLY A 446 -24.47 70.07 -60.55
N ASP A 447 -23.70 69.01 -60.81
CA ASP A 447 -23.95 67.68 -60.25
C ASP A 447 -23.66 67.65 -58.75
N GLY A 448 -24.47 66.87 -58.03
CA GLY A 448 -24.21 66.51 -56.65
C GLY A 448 -23.23 65.35 -56.62
N ALA A 449 -22.12 65.52 -55.91
CA ALA A 449 -21.06 64.52 -55.91
C ALA A 449 -21.44 63.24 -55.14
N PRO A 450 -20.86 62.08 -55.49
CA PRO A 450 -21.00 60.85 -54.71
C PRO A 450 -20.36 60.99 -53.31
N GLY A 451 -20.93 60.23 -52.36
CA GLY A 451 -20.35 60.09 -51.03
C GLY A 451 -19.15 59.13 -51.04
N GLY A 452 -18.25 59.29 -50.08
CA GLY A 452 -17.16 58.32 -49.86
C GLY A 452 -17.68 57.02 -49.24
N SER A 453 -17.03 55.89 -49.54
CA SER A 453 -17.34 54.62 -48.87
C SER A 453 -16.88 54.64 -47.41
N GLY A 454 -17.59 53.96 -46.51
CA GLY A 454 -17.11 53.72 -45.15
C GLY A 454 -15.91 52.78 -45.13
N GLY A 455 -15.06 52.89 -44.11
CA GLY A 455 -13.98 51.95 -43.87
C GLY A 455 -14.51 50.62 -43.33
N SER A 456 -13.87 49.50 -43.66
CA SER A 456 -14.17 48.21 -43.02
C SER A 456 -13.71 48.20 -41.56
N GLY A 457 -14.40 47.47 -40.69
CA GLY A 457 -13.93 47.19 -39.34
C GLY A 457 -12.67 46.31 -39.35
N GLY A 458 -11.84 46.46 -38.34
CA GLY A 458 -10.69 45.58 -38.12
C GLY A 458 -11.14 44.20 -37.64
N ALA A 459 -10.38 43.15 -37.98
CA ALA A 459 -10.60 41.82 -37.42
C ALA A 459 -10.25 41.81 -35.91
N GLY A 460 -10.95 40.99 -35.14
CA GLY A 460 -10.58 40.73 -33.74
C GLY A 460 -9.27 39.95 -33.66
N GLY A 461 -8.54 40.11 -32.56
CA GLY A 461 -7.35 39.34 -32.27
C GLY A 461 -7.68 37.88 -31.95
N LYS A 462 -6.78 36.96 -32.30
CA LYS A 462 -6.85 35.56 -31.83
C LYS A 462 -6.56 35.52 -30.32
N GLY A 463 -7.28 34.69 -29.56
CA GLY A 463 -6.92 34.38 -28.18
C GLY A 463 -5.58 33.65 -28.10
N GLY A 464 -4.90 33.77 -26.96
CA GLY A 464 -3.67 33.01 -26.70
C GLY A 464 -3.95 31.51 -26.54
N ASN A 465 -2.94 30.68 -26.79
CA ASN A 465 -3.03 29.25 -26.50
C ASN A 465 -2.76 29.00 -25.01
N GLY A 466 -3.47 28.04 -24.42
CA GLY A 466 -3.12 27.51 -23.11
C GLY A 466 -1.76 26.80 -23.15
N SER A 467 -1.11 26.67 -22.00
CA SER A 467 0.13 25.89 -21.90
C SER A 467 -0.16 24.39 -21.84
N ASN A 468 0.74 23.59 -22.40
CA ASN A 468 0.72 22.14 -22.24
C ASN A 468 1.04 21.75 -20.79
N GLY A 469 0.51 20.62 -20.34
CA GLY A 469 0.98 19.97 -19.13
C GLY A 469 2.34 19.31 -19.32
N ILE A 470 2.81 18.64 -18.27
CA ILE A 470 4.06 17.88 -18.26
C ILE A 470 3.79 16.40 -17.99
N SER A 471 4.76 15.55 -18.32
CA SER A 471 4.71 14.13 -18.01
C SER A 471 6.04 13.68 -17.43
N GLN A 472 5.99 13.02 -16.27
CA GLN A 472 7.17 12.53 -15.56
C GLN A 472 6.85 11.22 -14.83
N SER A 473 7.72 10.23 -14.95
CA SER A 473 7.58 8.97 -14.20
C SER A 473 7.63 9.22 -12.69
N VAL A 474 8.64 9.95 -12.21
CA VAL A 474 8.75 10.37 -10.81
C VAL A 474 9.01 11.88 -10.79
N TYR A 475 8.14 12.63 -10.11
CA TYR A 475 8.28 14.08 -9.97
C TYR A 475 8.39 14.49 -8.50
N LEU A 476 9.60 14.88 -8.10
CA LEU A 476 9.91 15.40 -6.78
C LEU A 476 9.91 16.93 -6.81
N VAL A 477 9.03 17.57 -6.04
CA VAL A 477 8.95 19.04 -6.02
C VAL A 477 9.88 19.65 -4.98
N ALA A 478 9.84 19.14 -3.74
CA ALA A 478 10.63 19.68 -2.64
C ALA A 478 10.95 18.60 -1.60
N GLY A 479 11.86 18.95 -0.67
CA GLY A 479 12.29 18.07 0.42
C GLY A 479 13.60 17.33 0.10
N ASP A 480 13.83 16.23 0.82
CA ASP A 480 15.04 15.43 0.67
C ASP A 480 15.03 14.65 -0.67
N THR A 481 16.21 14.35 -1.21
CA THR A 481 16.33 13.47 -2.38
C THR A 481 15.97 12.03 -2.01
N LEU A 482 15.45 11.26 -2.98
CA LEU A 482 15.32 9.81 -2.83
C LEU A 482 16.68 9.18 -2.57
N GLN A 483 16.75 8.25 -1.62
CA GLN A 483 17.98 7.51 -1.31
C GLN A 483 18.31 6.51 -2.42
N THR A 484 17.27 5.85 -2.93
CA THR A 484 17.35 4.92 -4.06
C THR A 484 16.21 5.21 -5.03
N GLN A 485 16.50 5.28 -6.32
CA GLN A 485 15.50 5.41 -7.38
C GLN A 485 15.84 4.49 -8.55
N ILE A 486 15.33 3.27 -8.51
CA ILE A 486 15.35 2.30 -9.61
C ILE A 486 13.91 2.14 -10.09
N ASP A 487 13.55 2.89 -11.13
CA ASP A 487 12.16 3.07 -11.62
C ASP A 487 11.95 2.68 -13.09
N THR A 488 12.97 2.08 -13.73
CA THR A 488 12.93 1.57 -15.11
C THR A 488 13.14 0.05 -15.21
N PHE A 489 13.05 -0.65 -14.08
CA PHE A 489 13.31 -2.08 -14.00
C PHE A 489 12.18 -2.90 -14.64
N ASN A 490 12.50 -3.77 -15.59
CA ASN A 490 11.50 -4.54 -16.32
C ASN A 490 11.11 -5.84 -15.60
N LEU A 491 10.13 -5.76 -14.70
CA LEU A 491 9.60 -6.93 -13.97
C LEU A 491 9.01 -8.01 -14.89
N GLN A 492 8.47 -7.63 -16.06
CA GLN A 492 7.86 -8.57 -17.01
C GLN A 492 8.91 -9.46 -17.71
N ALA A 493 10.17 -9.03 -17.76
CA ALA A 493 11.25 -9.81 -18.34
C ALA A 493 11.79 -10.89 -17.39
N GLN A 494 11.52 -10.78 -16.08
CA GLN A 494 11.99 -11.76 -15.11
C GLN A 494 11.21 -13.08 -15.25
N PRO A 495 11.87 -14.24 -15.08
CA PRO A 495 11.18 -15.51 -14.92
C PRO A 495 10.18 -15.45 -13.76
N GLU A 496 9.03 -16.08 -13.94
CA GLU A 496 8.06 -16.20 -12.85
C GLU A 496 8.53 -17.25 -11.84
N ILE A 497 8.52 -16.89 -10.56
CA ILE A 497 8.78 -17.78 -9.44
C ILE A 497 7.58 -17.79 -8.50
N HIS A 498 7.29 -18.97 -7.94
CA HIS A 498 6.27 -19.19 -6.94
C HIS A 498 6.93 -19.60 -5.62
N ILE A 499 6.52 -18.98 -4.52
CA ILE A 499 6.97 -19.36 -3.17
C ILE A 499 5.76 -19.57 -2.27
N SER A 500 5.57 -20.81 -1.84
CA SER A 500 4.68 -21.16 -0.74
C SER A 500 5.45 -20.99 0.56
N TYR A 501 5.04 -20.05 1.41
CA TYR A 501 5.72 -19.78 2.68
C TYR A 501 4.78 -19.47 3.84
N ALA A 502 5.17 -19.93 5.03
CA ALA A 502 4.51 -19.57 6.27
C ALA A 502 4.98 -18.21 6.78
N THR A 503 4.19 -17.57 7.64
CA THR A 503 4.51 -16.22 8.15
C THR A 503 5.48 -16.21 9.32
N CYS A 504 5.97 -17.39 9.74
CA CYS A 504 6.86 -17.57 10.88
C CYS A 504 8.27 -18.01 10.49
N SER A 505 9.25 -17.65 11.32
CA SER A 505 10.64 -18.07 11.16
C SER A 505 10.78 -19.59 11.29
N ASN A 506 11.83 -20.15 10.66
CA ASN A 506 12.16 -21.58 10.62
C ASN A 506 11.16 -22.51 9.93
N ALA A 507 10.01 -22.02 9.46
CA ALA A 507 9.10 -22.83 8.65
C ALA A 507 9.74 -23.25 7.33
N SER A 508 9.46 -24.48 6.90
CA SER A 508 9.87 -25.00 5.60
C SER A 508 9.05 -24.33 4.51
N MET A 509 9.72 -23.66 3.58
CA MET A 509 9.11 -22.99 2.43
C MET A 509 9.49 -23.73 1.15
N GLN A 510 8.60 -23.72 0.17
CA GLN A 510 8.84 -24.31 -1.14
C GLN A 510 8.90 -23.20 -2.18
N THR A 511 10.01 -23.12 -2.92
CA THR A 511 10.14 -22.26 -4.09
C THR A 511 10.13 -23.08 -5.38
N GLN A 512 9.58 -22.49 -6.44
CA GLN A 512 9.56 -23.08 -7.77
C GLN A 512 9.74 -21.98 -8.82
N ALA A 513 10.62 -22.20 -9.80
CA ALA A 513 10.66 -21.37 -11.01
C ALA A 513 9.75 -22.02 -12.06
N MET A 514 8.82 -21.23 -12.59
CA MET A 514 7.84 -21.70 -13.56
C MET A 514 8.53 -21.95 -14.91
N ASN A 515 8.17 -23.05 -15.57
CA ASN A 515 8.70 -23.43 -16.89
C ASN A 515 10.25 -23.56 -16.94
N ALA A 516 10.90 -23.87 -15.81
CA ALA A 516 12.35 -24.02 -15.72
C ALA A 516 12.81 -25.48 -15.76
N ASN A 517 13.80 -25.77 -16.61
CA ASN A 517 14.49 -27.07 -16.69
C ASN A 517 15.64 -27.16 -15.68
N THR A 518 16.38 -26.06 -15.47
CA THR A 518 17.47 -25.96 -14.50
C THR A 518 17.36 -24.66 -13.73
N VAL A 519 17.64 -24.68 -12.43
CA VAL A 519 17.67 -23.46 -11.61
C VAL A 519 18.83 -23.50 -10.63
N LEU A 520 19.52 -22.38 -10.46
CA LEU A 520 20.40 -22.12 -9.32
C LEU A 520 19.76 -21.05 -8.44
N TRP A 521 19.49 -21.39 -7.19
CA TRP A 521 18.91 -20.50 -6.19
C TRP A 521 19.96 -20.00 -5.22
N THR A 522 19.88 -18.72 -4.88
CA THR A 522 20.52 -18.15 -3.69
C THR A 522 19.47 -17.40 -2.89
N PHE A 523 19.27 -17.77 -1.63
CA PHE A 523 18.35 -17.11 -0.70
C PHE A 523 19.18 -16.29 0.29
N ASN A 524 19.08 -14.98 0.23
CA ASN A 524 19.69 -14.08 1.19
C ASN A 524 18.70 -13.85 2.34
N THR A 525 18.68 -14.79 3.29
CA THR A 525 17.83 -14.71 4.48
C THR A 525 18.43 -13.73 5.51
N PRO A 526 17.63 -13.23 6.46
CA PRO A 526 18.16 -12.42 7.56
C PRO A 526 19.19 -13.15 8.44
N ALA A 527 19.24 -14.49 8.40
CA ALA A 527 20.20 -15.29 9.15
C ALA A 527 21.48 -15.53 8.35
N ASN A 528 21.38 -16.06 7.12
CA ASN A 528 22.51 -16.47 6.28
C ASN A 528 22.11 -16.56 4.79
N ALA A 529 23.11 -16.65 3.90
CA ALA A 529 22.88 -17.04 2.51
C ALA A 529 22.77 -18.57 2.39
N ILE A 530 21.72 -19.06 1.74
CA ILE A 530 21.46 -20.48 1.47
C ILE A 530 21.42 -20.69 -0.04
N SER A 531 21.95 -21.79 -0.56
CA SER A 531 21.88 -22.12 -1.99
C SER A 531 21.22 -23.47 -2.25
N ALA A 532 20.53 -23.59 -3.38
CA ALA A 532 19.90 -24.83 -3.82
C ALA A 532 19.90 -24.91 -5.36
N ASN A 533 19.85 -26.13 -5.91
CA ASN A 533 19.87 -26.35 -7.37
C ASN A 533 18.76 -27.30 -7.87
N THR A 534 17.72 -27.50 -7.06
CA THR A 534 16.53 -28.29 -7.42
C THR A 534 15.36 -27.36 -7.77
N ASN A 535 14.38 -27.88 -8.53
CA ASN A 535 13.13 -27.18 -8.83
C ASN A 535 11.96 -28.18 -8.75
N PRO A 536 11.10 -28.12 -7.70
CA PRO A 536 11.11 -27.15 -6.61
C PRO A 536 12.31 -27.31 -5.65
N ALA A 537 12.61 -26.26 -4.89
CA ALA A 537 13.57 -26.27 -3.79
C ALA A 537 12.89 -25.93 -2.47
N PHE A 538 13.44 -26.47 -1.37
CA PHE A 538 12.98 -26.21 -0.01
C PHE A 538 14.03 -25.42 0.76
N PHE A 539 13.60 -24.43 1.54
CA PHE A 539 14.48 -23.62 2.39
C PHE A 539 13.71 -23.07 3.60
N SER A 540 14.43 -22.58 4.61
CA SER A 540 13.84 -21.91 5.78
C SER A 540 14.52 -20.57 6.02
N ASN A 541 13.77 -19.58 6.54
CA ASN A 541 14.28 -18.21 6.64
C ASN A 541 15.20 -17.96 7.85
N GLY A 542 15.21 -18.88 8.83
CA GLY A 542 15.93 -18.73 10.09
C GLY A 542 15.33 -17.70 11.06
N ASN A 543 15.12 -16.45 10.60
CA ASN A 543 14.71 -15.29 11.41
C ASN A 543 13.57 -14.49 10.75
N VAL A 544 13.02 -13.51 11.48
CA VAL A 544 12.07 -12.52 10.94
C VAL A 544 12.79 -11.50 10.04
N GLY A 545 12.06 -10.95 9.06
CA GLY A 545 12.57 -9.97 8.12
C GLY A 545 12.35 -10.35 6.66
N TYR A 546 12.84 -9.50 5.76
CA TYR A 546 12.78 -9.70 4.32
C TYR A 546 13.86 -10.67 3.84
N THR A 547 13.51 -11.51 2.88
CA THR A 547 14.46 -12.38 2.17
C THR A 547 14.52 -11.96 0.72
N THR A 548 15.72 -11.70 0.24
CA THR A 548 15.95 -11.53 -1.19
C THR A 548 16.22 -12.89 -1.82
N VAL A 549 15.52 -13.20 -2.91
CA VAL A 549 15.71 -14.43 -3.67
C VAL A 549 16.48 -14.09 -4.93
N GLN A 550 17.50 -14.87 -5.26
CA GLN A 550 18.17 -14.83 -6.54
C GLN A 550 17.95 -16.15 -7.26
N ALA A 551 17.62 -16.09 -8.54
CA ALA A 551 17.42 -17.28 -9.36
C ALA A 551 18.15 -17.13 -10.70
N GLN A 552 18.91 -18.15 -11.07
CA GLN A 552 19.42 -18.32 -12.42
C GLN A 552 18.62 -19.42 -13.12
N VAL A 553 17.71 -19.04 -14.01
CA VAL A 553 16.80 -19.97 -14.69
C VAL A 553 17.36 -20.37 -16.05
N ASN A 554 17.42 -21.67 -16.34
CA ASN A 554 17.85 -22.23 -17.63
C ASN A 554 19.23 -21.74 -18.12
N GLY A 555 20.16 -21.45 -17.20
CA GLY A 555 21.48 -20.90 -17.54
C GLY A 555 21.45 -19.43 -18.01
N GLY A 556 20.35 -18.73 -17.80
CA GLY A 556 20.20 -17.29 -18.08
C GLY A 556 20.98 -16.39 -17.11
N GLY A 557 20.61 -15.11 -17.07
CA GLY A 557 21.15 -14.16 -16.12
C GLY A 557 20.75 -14.47 -14.66
N ASN A 558 21.49 -13.92 -13.71
CA ASN A 558 21.13 -13.96 -12.29
C ASN A 558 20.05 -12.91 -12.01
N GLU A 559 18.83 -13.37 -11.80
CA GLU A 559 17.68 -12.50 -11.54
C GLU A 559 17.50 -12.28 -10.05
N LEU A 560 17.35 -11.02 -9.64
CA LEU A 560 17.13 -10.65 -8.24
C LEU A 560 15.66 -10.34 -8.00
N TYR A 561 15.11 -10.97 -6.97
CA TYR A 561 13.79 -10.73 -6.41
C TYR A 561 13.99 -10.12 -5.03
N THR A 562 14.27 -8.81 -5.04
CA THR A 562 14.58 -8.02 -3.85
C THR A 562 13.44 -8.11 -2.84
N ASP A 563 13.80 -8.47 -1.61
CA ASP A 563 12.90 -8.56 -0.46
C ASP A 563 11.61 -9.39 -0.69
N PHE A 564 11.64 -10.36 -1.60
CA PHE A 564 10.45 -11.00 -2.16
C PHE A 564 9.50 -11.66 -1.15
N ILE A 565 10.03 -12.16 -0.02
CA ILE A 565 9.21 -12.71 1.07
C ILE A 565 9.48 -11.96 2.38
N TYR A 566 8.41 -11.72 3.14
CA TYR A 566 8.47 -11.13 4.47
C TYR A 566 7.98 -12.10 5.55
N ILE A 567 8.88 -12.45 6.48
CA ILE A 567 8.57 -13.24 7.67
C ILE A 567 8.33 -12.30 8.84
N SER A 568 7.08 -12.29 9.32
CA SER A 568 6.59 -11.36 10.34
C SER A 568 6.62 -11.93 11.76
N CYS A 569 6.62 -13.27 11.90
CA CYS A 569 6.51 -13.95 13.18
C CYS A 569 7.78 -14.71 13.52
N LEU A 570 8.19 -14.72 14.79
CA LEU A 570 9.14 -15.71 15.27
C LEU A 570 8.39 -17.04 15.46
N GLY A 571 8.94 -18.14 14.95
CA GLY A 571 8.45 -19.48 15.30
C GLY A 571 8.73 -19.75 16.78
N GLU A 572 7.78 -20.38 17.49
CA GLU A 572 7.93 -20.73 18.90
C GLU A 572 8.38 -22.19 19.07
N THR A 573 9.38 -22.43 19.91
CA THR A 573 9.73 -23.79 20.38
C THR A 573 9.42 -23.89 21.86
N ILE A 574 8.45 -24.74 22.21
CA ILE A 574 8.03 -24.97 23.59
C ILE A 574 8.71 -26.24 24.09
N ASN A 575 9.59 -26.11 25.08
CA ASN A 575 10.22 -27.27 25.71
C ASN A 575 9.43 -27.67 26.96
N GLN A 576 9.04 -28.93 27.04
CA GLN A 576 8.39 -29.53 28.19
C GLN A 576 9.23 -30.69 28.72
N ASN A 577 9.37 -30.78 30.05
CA ASN A 577 9.99 -31.92 30.71
C ASN A 577 8.90 -32.73 31.42
N GLN A 578 8.84 -34.03 31.14
CA GLN A 578 7.92 -34.94 31.80
C GLN A 578 8.65 -36.16 32.35
N SER A 579 8.19 -36.68 33.48
CA SER A 579 8.72 -37.89 34.09
C SER A 579 7.61 -38.89 34.40
N ILE A 580 7.84 -40.16 34.12
CA ILE A 580 6.94 -41.28 34.46
C ILE A 580 7.71 -42.41 35.15
N CYS A 581 7.02 -43.31 35.85
CA CYS A 581 7.63 -44.52 36.40
C CYS A 581 7.67 -45.67 35.37
N GLN A 582 8.62 -46.59 35.52
CA GLN A 582 8.69 -47.80 34.68
C GLN A 582 7.36 -48.55 34.67
N GLY A 583 6.79 -48.77 33.47
CA GLY A 583 5.49 -49.41 33.28
C GLY A 583 4.28 -48.47 33.25
N GLU A 584 4.48 -47.18 33.52
CA GLU A 584 3.50 -46.12 33.24
C GLU A 584 3.59 -45.65 31.78
N GLN A 585 2.65 -44.80 31.38
CA GLN A 585 2.59 -44.23 30.03
C GLN A 585 2.14 -42.77 30.08
N VAL A 586 2.64 -41.97 29.14
CA VAL A 586 2.17 -40.61 28.85
C VAL A 586 1.54 -40.56 27.46
N LEU A 587 0.46 -39.80 27.29
CA LEU A 587 -0.08 -39.49 25.97
C LEU A 587 0.61 -38.24 25.40
N PHE A 588 1.27 -38.37 24.25
CA PHE A 588 1.85 -37.25 23.50
C PHE A 588 1.47 -37.38 22.03
N ASN A 589 0.83 -36.34 21.47
CA ASN A 589 0.27 -36.32 20.11
C ASN A 589 -0.49 -37.61 19.71
N GLY A 590 -1.41 -38.08 20.55
CA GLY A 590 -2.21 -39.28 20.27
C GLY A 590 -1.47 -40.62 20.43
N ALA A 591 -0.17 -40.62 20.70
CA ALA A 591 0.63 -41.82 20.96
C ALA A 591 0.91 -41.99 22.46
N TYR A 592 0.76 -43.21 22.98
CA TYR A 592 1.18 -43.55 24.33
C TYR A 592 2.67 -43.90 24.34
N LEU A 593 3.46 -43.10 25.07
CA LEU A 593 4.90 -43.26 25.20
C LEU A 593 5.27 -43.87 26.55
N THR A 594 6.15 -44.85 26.53
CA THR A 594 6.62 -45.60 27.72
C THR A 594 8.14 -45.65 27.85
N GLN A 595 8.88 -45.12 26.86
CA GLN A 595 10.33 -45.14 26.80
C GLN A 595 10.92 -43.73 26.95
N ALA A 596 12.00 -43.60 27.72
CA ALA A 596 12.68 -42.33 27.88
C ALA A 596 13.25 -41.84 26.55
N GLY A 597 13.15 -40.54 26.28
CA GLY A 597 13.60 -39.96 25.02
C GLY A 597 13.11 -38.54 24.82
N THR A 598 13.58 -37.92 23.74
CA THR A 598 13.09 -36.61 23.29
C THR A 598 12.11 -36.84 22.15
N TYR A 599 10.88 -36.37 22.34
CA TYR A 599 9.80 -36.46 21.37
C TYR A 599 9.46 -35.04 20.92
N SER A 600 9.34 -34.83 19.62
CA SER A 600 8.96 -33.54 19.06
C SER A 600 7.69 -33.69 18.25
N ASP A 601 6.83 -32.70 18.33
CA ASP A 601 5.66 -32.60 17.50
C ASP A 601 5.45 -31.17 17.01
N THR A 602 4.80 -31.04 15.86
CA THR A 602 4.54 -29.76 15.21
C THR A 602 3.07 -29.44 15.36
N LEU A 603 2.76 -28.39 16.13
CA LEU A 603 1.39 -27.88 16.24
C LEU A 603 1.24 -26.64 15.38
N THR A 604 0.43 -26.73 14.33
CA THR A 604 0.13 -25.60 13.45
C THR A 604 -1.02 -24.78 14.02
N ASN A 605 -0.80 -23.48 14.27
CA ASN A 605 -1.86 -22.58 14.68
C ASN A 605 -2.76 -22.17 13.50
N ALA A 606 -3.85 -21.43 13.75
CA ALA A 606 -4.81 -21.02 12.72
C ALA A 606 -4.23 -20.12 11.61
N GLN A 607 -2.99 -19.68 11.75
CA GLN A 607 -2.27 -18.77 10.86
C GLN A 607 -1.15 -19.50 10.10
N GLY A 608 -1.06 -20.83 10.24
CA GLY A 608 -0.03 -21.65 9.60
C GLY A 608 1.34 -21.54 10.25
N CYS A 609 1.45 -20.92 11.44
CA CYS A 609 2.69 -20.93 12.20
C CYS A 609 2.80 -22.22 12.98
N ASP A 610 3.92 -22.89 12.84
CA ASP A 610 4.25 -24.09 13.59
C ASP A 610 4.86 -23.69 14.95
N SER A 611 4.27 -24.19 16.03
CA SER A 611 4.94 -24.28 17.32
C SER A 611 5.53 -25.68 17.43
N ILE A 612 6.86 -25.79 17.55
CA ILE A 612 7.51 -27.07 17.82
C ILE A 612 7.38 -27.32 19.31
N VAL A 613 6.60 -28.32 19.71
CA VAL A 613 6.57 -28.80 21.10
C VAL A 613 7.58 -29.92 21.22
N VAL A 614 8.62 -29.70 22.01
CA VAL A 614 9.61 -30.71 22.35
C VAL A 614 9.33 -31.20 23.76
N MET A 615 8.99 -32.47 23.92
CA MET A 615 8.86 -33.14 25.21
C MET A 615 10.09 -34.02 25.47
N VAL A 616 10.81 -33.75 26.55
CA VAL A 616 11.82 -34.66 27.10
C VAL A 616 11.14 -35.55 28.14
N LEU A 617 10.99 -36.84 27.82
CA LEU A 617 10.42 -37.85 28.70
C LEU A 617 11.53 -38.62 29.44
N THR A 618 11.51 -38.55 30.76
CA THR A 618 12.35 -39.37 31.64
C THR A 618 11.53 -40.53 32.20
N VAL A 619 12.03 -41.76 32.10
CA VAL A 619 11.43 -42.93 32.74
C VAL A 619 12.27 -43.31 33.94
N ASN A 620 11.70 -43.15 35.14
CA ASN A 620 12.36 -43.51 36.39
C ASN A 620 12.06 -44.97 36.73
N GLN A 621 13.12 -45.73 37.02
CA GLN A 621 13.03 -47.12 37.42
C GLN A 621 13.69 -47.29 38.79
N VAL A 622 12.96 -47.90 39.72
CA VAL A 622 13.52 -48.42 40.97
C VAL A 622 13.67 -49.93 40.79
N ASN A 623 14.88 -50.45 41.00
CA ASN A 623 15.14 -51.88 40.95
C ASN A 623 15.45 -52.38 42.35
N ASN A 624 14.47 -52.99 43.00
CA ASN A 624 14.61 -53.36 44.40
C ASN A 624 15.02 -54.82 44.59
N THR A 625 16.11 -55.06 45.32
CA THR A 625 16.50 -56.42 45.71
C THR A 625 16.86 -56.45 47.18
N VAL A 626 16.55 -57.57 47.84
CA VAL A 626 16.88 -57.78 49.26
C VAL A 626 17.88 -58.90 49.38
N SER A 627 18.89 -58.68 50.22
CA SER A 627 19.90 -59.67 50.60
C SER A 627 19.93 -59.86 52.11
N ILE A 628 20.40 -61.03 52.56
CA ILE A 628 20.67 -61.31 53.96
C ILE A 628 22.09 -60.83 54.28
N ASN A 629 22.27 -60.06 55.34
CA ASN A 629 23.57 -59.64 55.81
C ASN A 629 24.38 -60.89 56.27
N PRO A 630 25.50 -61.22 55.60
CA PRO A 630 26.25 -62.44 55.88
C PRO A 630 26.93 -62.44 57.25
N SER A 631 27.09 -61.26 57.88
CA SER A 631 27.80 -61.11 59.15
C SER A 631 26.97 -61.53 60.37
N ASN A 632 25.64 -61.57 60.26
CA ASN A 632 24.73 -61.89 61.37
C ASN A 632 23.58 -62.84 61.00
N GLY A 633 23.36 -63.13 59.71
CA GLY A 633 22.37 -64.09 59.23
C GLY A 633 20.90 -63.76 59.51
N GLN A 634 20.63 -62.60 60.12
CA GLN A 634 19.31 -62.22 60.68
C GLN A 634 18.90 -60.79 60.31
N GLN A 635 19.72 -60.06 59.57
CA GLN A 635 19.40 -58.71 59.10
C GLN A 635 19.21 -58.70 57.58
N LEU A 636 18.08 -58.21 57.12
CA LEU A 636 17.78 -58.00 55.71
C LEU A 636 18.23 -56.60 55.29
N VAL A 637 18.84 -56.52 54.12
CA VAL A 637 19.42 -55.29 53.56
C VAL A 637 18.80 -55.04 52.18
N SER A 638 18.20 -53.86 52.01
CA SER A 638 17.81 -53.35 50.69
C SER A 638 19.07 -53.00 49.89
N SER A 639 19.13 -53.42 48.63
CA SER A 639 20.25 -53.11 47.72
C SER A 639 20.33 -51.63 47.33
N ASN A 640 19.23 -50.89 47.47
CA ASN A 640 19.18 -49.47 47.18
C ASN A 640 19.41 -48.64 48.45
N THR A 641 20.10 -47.52 48.30
CA THR A 641 20.36 -46.53 49.35
C THR A 641 19.65 -45.21 49.05
N GLY A 642 19.19 -44.48 50.08
CA GLY A 642 18.61 -43.14 49.91
C GLY A 642 17.15 -43.07 49.43
N LEU A 643 16.44 -44.19 49.34
CA LEU A 643 15.00 -44.25 49.05
C LEU A 643 14.15 -44.19 50.34
N MET A 644 12.83 -44.07 50.20
CA MET A 644 11.89 -44.35 51.27
C MET A 644 11.59 -45.85 51.30
N TYR A 645 11.61 -46.48 52.48
CA TYR A 645 11.38 -47.92 52.62
C TYR A 645 10.12 -48.21 53.44
N GLN A 646 9.46 -49.31 53.10
CA GLN A 646 8.43 -49.93 53.91
C GLN A 646 8.58 -51.44 53.80
N TRP A 647 9.00 -52.10 54.88
CA TRP A 647 9.07 -53.56 54.89
C TRP A 647 7.69 -54.18 55.06
N ILE A 648 7.48 -55.32 54.40
CA ILE A 648 6.23 -56.08 54.40
C ILE A 648 6.50 -57.54 54.73
N ASN A 649 5.52 -58.19 55.34
CA ASN A 649 5.50 -59.65 55.44
C ASN A 649 4.84 -60.22 54.17
N CYS A 650 5.58 -60.99 53.40
CA CYS A 650 5.09 -61.55 52.12
C CYS A 650 3.98 -62.59 52.32
N THR A 651 3.90 -63.24 53.47
CA THR A 651 2.89 -64.26 53.77
C THR A 651 1.52 -63.62 54.06
N THR A 652 1.51 -62.48 54.75
CA THR A 652 0.26 -61.76 55.12
C THR A 652 -0.04 -60.57 54.22
N GLY A 653 0.92 -60.09 53.43
CA GLY A 653 0.81 -58.90 52.60
C GLY A 653 0.75 -57.58 53.39
N THR A 654 0.98 -57.63 54.70
CA THR A 654 0.82 -56.46 55.59
C THR A 654 2.15 -55.74 55.81
N ASN A 655 2.09 -54.40 55.90
CA ASN A 655 3.21 -53.56 56.30
C ASN A 655 3.68 -53.91 57.72
N LEU A 656 4.99 -53.91 57.92
CA LEU A 656 5.61 -53.99 59.24
C LEU A 656 5.70 -52.57 59.83
N PRO A 657 4.95 -52.26 60.90
CA PRO A 657 4.94 -50.91 61.47
C PRO A 657 6.33 -50.49 61.96
N GLY A 658 6.77 -49.29 61.59
CA GLY A 658 8.06 -48.72 62.01
C GLY A 658 9.29 -49.23 61.24
N ALA A 659 9.13 -50.23 60.37
CA ALA A 659 10.19 -50.77 59.54
C ALA A 659 10.38 -49.93 58.26
N ASN A 660 10.94 -48.73 58.42
CA ASN A 660 11.10 -47.74 57.33
C ASN A 660 12.57 -47.47 56.95
N GLY A 661 13.51 -48.24 57.50
CA GLY A 661 14.93 -48.15 57.17
C GLY A 661 15.33 -49.05 56.00
N SER A 662 16.52 -48.80 55.42
CA SER A 662 17.13 -49.68 54.41
C SER A 662 17.57 -51.05 54.98
N LEU A 663 17.52 -51.19 56.31
CA LEU A 663 17.85 -52.40 57.05
C LEU A 663 16.64 -52.85 57.88
N LEU A 664 16.39 -54.16 57.92
CA LEU A 664 15.41 -54.77 58.81
C LEU A 664 16.08 -55.89 59.61
N LEU A 665 16.08 -55.79 60.94
CA LEU A 665 16.45 -56.89 61.83
C LEU A 665 15.22 -57.76 62.06
N VAL A 666 15.27 -59.03 61.65
CA VAL A 666 14.14 -59.95 61.88
C VAL A 666 14.31 -60.68 63.21
N THR A 667 13.23 -60.74 63.99
CA THR A 667 13.20 -61.39 65.32
C THR A 667 12.37 -62.66 65.35
N GLN A 668 11.74 -63.02 64.22
CA GLN A 668 10.91 -64.19 64.04
C GLN A 668 11.16 -64.80 62.65
N ASN A 669 10.98 -66.11 62.53
CA ASN A 669 11.00 -66.78 61.24
C ASN A 669 9.82 -66.29 60.38
N GLY A 670 10.08 -65.99 59.12
CA GLY A 670 9.08 -65.38 58.24
C GLY A 670 9.61 -65.12 56.82
N ILE A 671 8.72 -64.63 55.96
CA ILE A 671 9.05 -64.24 54.58
C ILE A 671 8.82 -62.73 54.46
N TYR A 672 9.86 -62.00 54.06
CA TYR A 672 9.86 -60.53 54.07
C TYR A 672 10.29 -59.94 52.73
N ALA A 673 9.73 -58.79 52.38
CA ALA A 673 10.16 -57.96 51.25
C ALA A 673 10.15 -56.49 51.66
N VAL A 674 10.76 -55.63 50.86
CA VAL A 674 10.73 -54.18 51.06
C VAL A 674 10.11 -53.50 49.85
N ILE A 675 9.23 -52.53 50.11
CA ILE A 675 8.76 -51.57 49.11
C ILE A 675 9.69 -50.36 49.21
N SER A 676 10.38 -50.03 48.12
CA SER A 676 11.26 -48.88 48.05
C SER A 676 10.71 -47.85 47.07
N THR A 677 10.61 -46.60 47.51
CA THR A 677 10.06 -45.50 46.74
C THR A 677 11.09 -44.37 46.58
N ASP A 678 11.33 -43.94 45.34
CA ASP A 678 12.23 -42.82 45.04
C ASP A 678 11.59 -41.44 45.31
N ALA A 679 12.39 -40.38 45.11
CA ALA A 679 11.96 -39.00 45.29
C ALA A 679 10.89 -38.56 44.26
N ASN A 680 10.76 -39.27 43.14
CA ASN A 680 9.78 -39.01 42.10
C ASN A 680 8.47 -39.79 42.32
N GLY A 681 8.38 -40.57 43.40
CA GLY A 681 7.20 -41.35 43.77
C GLY A 681 7.11 -42.72 43.08
N CYS A 682 8.15 -43.16 42.37
CA CYS A 682 8.21 -44.48 41.75
C CYS A 682 8.60 -45.52 42.79
N SER A 683 7.81 -46.58 42.91
CA SER A 683 8.00 -47.62 43.91
C SER A 683 8.15 -49.00 43.29
N ASP A 684 9.06 -49.81 43.83
CA ASP A 684 9.22 -51.22 43.47
C ASP A 684 9.28 -52.10 44.73
N THR A 685 8.74 -53.31 44.62
CA THR A 685 8.72 -54.30 45.72
C THR A 685 9.77 -55.35 45.44
N SER A 686 10.70 -55.53 46.38
CA SER A 686 11.77 -56.51 46.23
C SER A 686 11.27 -57.95 46.12
N ASN A 687 12.16 -58.85 45.73
CA ASN A 687 11.96 -60.27 45.96
C ASN A 687 11.71 -60.56 47.45
N CYS A 688 10.87 -61.57 47.71
CA CYS A 688 10.64 -62.08 49.05
C CYS A 688 11.82 -62.95 49.50
N VAL A 689 12.28 -62.75 50.74
CA VAL A 689 13.38 -63.50 51.36
C VAL A 689 12.88 -64.23 52.60
N THR A 690 13.18 -65.52 52.70
CA THR A 690 12.79 -66.39 53.82
C THR A 690 13.88 -66.44 54.89
N ILE A 691 13.49 -66.30 56.16
CA ILE A 691 14.35 -66.52 57.33
C ILE A 691 13.78 -67.66 58.16
N ASN A 692 14.59 -68.70 58.43
CA ASN A 692 14.18 -69.96 59.05
C ASN A 692 15.07 -70.41 60.24
N SER A 693 15.99 -69.56 60.70
CA SER A 693 17.06 -69.95 61.65
C SER A 693 16.97 -69.32 63.04
N ILE A 694 15.80 -68.82 63.44
CA ILE A 694 15.58 -68.23 64.78
C ILE A 694 14.79 -69.23 65.64
N GLY A 695 15.51 -70.03 66.46
CA GLY A 695 14.99 -70.99 67.44
C GLY A 695 16.10 -71.91 68.02
N ILE A 696 16.09 -72.16 69.34
CA ILE A 696 17.05 -73.02 70.07
C ILE A 696 16.33 -74.29 70.55
N ASP A 697 16.88 -75.47 70.24
CA ASP A 697 16.52 -76.74 70.90
C ASP A 697 17.75 -77.30 71.65
N GLU A 698 17.58 -77.58 72.95
CA GLU A 698 18.55 -78.28 73.82
C GLU A 698 18.10 -79.73 74.16
N LEU A 699 19.12 -80.55 74.50
CA LEU A 699 19.15 -81.76 75.37
C LEU A 699 18.94 -83.19 74.80
N SER A 700 20.00 -84.01 74.88
CA SER A 700 20.19 -85.00 75.98
C SER A 700 21.62 -85.60 76.01
N LEU A 701 22.41 -85.33 77.05
CA LEU A 701 23.70 -86.01 77.31
C LEU A 701 23.50 -87.15 78.33
N GLN A 702 24.01 -88.35 78.03
CA GLN A 702 23.94 -89.55 78.91
C GLN A 702 24.94 -89.42 80.08
N SER A 703 24.49 -89.63 81.32
CA SER A 703 25.31 -89.53 82.54
C SER A 703 25.82 -90.88 83.07
N PHE A 704 27.04 -90.90 83.66
CA PHE A 704 27.64 -92.08 84.31
C PHE A 704 28.19 -91.78 85.73
N ASN A 705 28.32 -92.84 86.56
CA ASN A 705 28.79 -92.79 87.94
C ASN A 705 29.98 -93.74 88.19
N VAL A 706 30.82 -93.43 89.19
CA VAL A 706 32.04 -94.19 89.55
C VAL A 706 31.97 -94.70 91.00
N THR A 707 32.13 -96.01 91.23
CA THR A 707 32.07 -96.63 92.57
C THR A 707 33.06 -97.80 92.75
N PRO A 708 33.61 -98.04 93.96
CA PRO A 708 33.62 -97.13 95.10
C PRO A 708 34.54 -95.93 94.82
N ASN A 709 34.21 -94.77 95.40
CA ASN A 709 35.06 -93.59 95.38
C ASN A 709 35.13 -93.06 96.82
N PRO A 710 36.23 -93.28 97.57
CA PRO A 710 37.56 -93.73 97.10
C PRO A 710 37.67 -95.24 96.78
N PHE A 711 38.59 -95.61 95.88
CA PHE A 711 38.88 -97.01 95.51
C PHE A 711 40.25 -97.49 96.02
N VAL A 712 40.44 -98.81 96.15
CA VAL A 712 41.70 -99.42 96.60
C VAL A 712 42.43 -100.06 95.42
N ASN A 713 41.90 -101.16 94.87
CA ASN A 713 42.53 -101.86 93.74
C ASN A 713 41.71 -101.76 92.45
N ALA A 714 40.38 -101.60 92.55
CA ALA A 714 39.47 -101.58 91.42
C ALA A 714 38.36 -100.53 91.57
N MET A 715 37.88 -100.00 90.45
CA MET A 715 36.73 -99.09 90.37
C MET A 715 35.78 -99.52 89.24
N ASN A 716 34.48 -99.29 89.43
CA ASN A 716 33.41 -99.62 88.49
C ASN A 716 32.69 -98.34 88.01
N LEU A 717 32.53 -98.21 86.70
CA LEU A 717 31.74 -97.19 86.03
C LEU A 717 30.36 -97.77 85.72
N SER A 718 29.29 -97.14 86.20
CA SER A 718 27.91 -97.51 85.86
C SER A 718 27.26 -96.41 85.03
N PHE A 719 26.68 -96.80 83.89
CA PHE A 719 26.06 -95.92 82.93
C PHE A 719 24.53 -96.05 83.02
N ASN A 720 23.80 -94.94 82.90
CA ASN A 720 22.33 -94.94 82.98
C ASN A 720 21.64 -95.58 81.75
N GLN A 721 22.40 -95.84 80.67
CA GLN A 721 22.03 -96.53 79.43
C GLN A 721 23.29 -97.22 78.87
N PRO A 722 23.20 -98.22 77.97
CA PRO A 722 24.36 -98.87 77.37
C PRO A 722 25.30 -97.88 76.69
N PHE A 723 26.48 -97.68 77.27
CA PHE A 723 27.47 -96.72 76.79
C PHE A 723 28.33 -97.31 75.68
N THR A 724 28.55 -96.50 74.63
CA THR A 724 29.48 -96.82 73.54
C THR A 724 30.40 -95.62 73.35
N GLY A 725 31.69 -95.75 73.62
CA GLY A 725 32.61 -94.61 73.58
C GLY A 725 33.94 -94.90 74.27
N SER A 726 34.83 -93.91 74.32
CA SER A 726 36.14 -94.07 74.96
C SER A 726 36.09 -93.64 76.42
N VAL A 727 36.78 -94.37 77.30
CA VAL A 727 36.98 -94.04 78.70
C VAL A 727 38.46 -93.86 78.98
N ASN A 728 38.84 -92.68 79.49
CA ASN A 728 40.21 -92.28 79.79
C ASN A 728 40.36 -91.93 81.27
N ILE A 729 41.39 -92.46 81.92
CA ILE A 729 41.72 -92.17 83.32
C ILE A 729 43.04 -91.41 83.39
N THR A 730 43.04 -90.24 84.01
CA THR A 730 44.21 -89.34 84.09
C THR A 730 44.55 -88.97 85.54
N ASP A 731 45.81 -88.62 85.79
CA ASP A 731 46.20 -87.94 87.04
C ASP A 731 45.80 -86.45 87.04
N ILE A 732 46.11 -85.75 88.13
CA ILE A 732 45.82 -84.30 88.29
C ILE A 732 46.59 -83.40 87.32
N ALA A 733 47.68 -83.89 86.71
CA ALA A 733 48.46 -83.16 85.71
C ALA A 733 47.95 -83.45 84.28
N GLY A 734 46.90 -84.27 84.13
CA GLY A 734 46.32 -84.66 82.85
C GLY A 734 47.09 -85.78 82.15
N LYS A 735 48.04 -86.45 82.81
CA LYS A 735 48.75 -87.59 82.23
C LYS A 735 47.81 -88.79 82.14
N LEU A 736 47.70 -89.37 80.95
CA LEU A 736 46.91 -90.58 80.70
C LEU A 736 47.54 -91.79 81.42
N LEU A 737 46.74 -92.46 82.25
CA LEU A 737 47.14 -93.63 83.01
C LEU A 737 46.50 -94.91 82.47
N TYR A 738 45.29 -94.81 81.94
CA TYR A 738 44.55 -95.93 81.38
C TYR A 738 43.54 -95.43 80.34
N GLN A 739 43.32 -96.22 79.29
CA GLN A 739 42.34 -95.95 78.23
C GLN A 739 41.69 -97.26 77.78
N ALA A 740 40.37 -97.23 77.57
CA ALA A 740 39.60 -98.33 76.98
C ALA A 740 38.44 -97.82 76.13
N ASP A 741 38.14 -98.52 75.05
CA ASP A 741 36.94 -98.31 74.26
C ASP A 741 35.86 -99.30 74.68
N LEU A 742 34.67 -98.78 74.97
CA LEU A 742 33.52 -99.54 75.39
C LEU A 742 32.49 -99.62 74.25
N LEU A 743 31.91 -100.80 74.07
CA LEU A 743 30.84 -101.05 73.12
C LEU A 743 29.63 -101.59 73.89
N HIS A 744 28.57 -100.79 73.93
CA HIS A 744 27.26 -101.14 74.48
C HIS A 744 27.30 -101.71 75.92
N GLN A 745 28.09 -101.09 76.81
CA GLN A 745 28.27 -101.53 78.20
C GLN A 745 27.42 -100.72 79.17
N GLU A 746 26.68 -101.39 80.06
CA GLU A 746 25.95 -100.72 81.16
C GLU A 746 26.81 -100.54 82.42
N ALA A 747 27.87 -101.35 82.56
CA ALA A 747 28.87 -101.20 83.60
C ALA A 747 30.25 -101.68 83.13
N TRP A 748 31.32 -101.09 83.67
CA TRP A 748 32.69 -101.46 83.33
C TRP A 748 33.63 -101.31 84.53
N THR A 749 34.36 -102.37 84.86
CA THR A 749 35.28 -102.41 86.01
C THR A 749 36.74 -102.46 85.55
N VAL A 750 37.59 -101.68 86.22
CA VAL A 750 39.03 -101.62 85.96
C VAL A 750 39.84 -101.75 87.23
N GLU A 751 40.90 -102.56 87.19
CA GLU A 751 41.93 -102.66 88.23
C GLU A 751 43.12 -101.76 87.89
N LEU A 752 43.51 -100.91 88.83
CA LEU A 752 44.57 -99.92 88.63
C LEU A 752 45.61 -99.98 89.74
N ASN A 753 46.81 -100.47 89.42
CA ASN A 753 47.96 -100.46 90.33
C ASN A 753 48.75 -99.15 90.24
N ILE A 754 48.11 -98.05 90.65
CA ILE A 754 48.68 -96.69 90.67
C ILE A 754 48.87 -96.17 92.12
N PRO A 755 49.72 -95.16 92.39
CA PRO A 755 49.91 -94.61 93.74
C PRO A 755 48.63 -93.98 94.34
N GLN A 756 48.60 -93.77 95.66
CA GLN A 756 47.51 -93.04 96.33
C GLN A 756 47.43 -91.59 95.80
N GLY A 757 46.22 -91.10 95.48
CA GLY A 757 46.07 -89.79 94.85
C GLY A 757 44.66 -89.49 94.30
N VAL A 758 44.51 -88.32 93.66
CA VAL A 758 43.29 -87.90 92.97
C VAL A 758 43.42 -88.19 91.48
N TYR A 759 42.36 -88.74 90.88
CA TYR A 759 42.31 -89.09 89.46
C TYR A 759 41.00 -88.62 88.81
N PHE A 760 41.00 -88.46 87.50
CA PHE A 760 39.82 -88.08 86.72
C PHE A 760 39.48 -89.18 85.72
N VAL A 761 38.20 -89.55 85.67
CA VAL A 761 37.64 -90.50 84.71
C VAL A 761 36.84 -89.70 83.69
N ASN A 762 37.23 -89.77 82.43
CA ASN A 762 36.58 -89.08 81.31
C ASN A 762 35.91 -90.13 80.42
N ALA A 763 34.61 -90.01 80.18
CA ALA A 763 33.91 -90.81 79.18
C ALA A 763 33.52 -89.91 77.99
N GLU A 764 33.90 -90.32 76.77
CA GLU A 764 33.69 -89.56 75.55
C GLU A 764 32.80 -90.32 74.55
N HIS A 765 31.77 -89.63 74.04
CA HIS A 765 30.91 -90.13 72.96
C HIS A 765 30.61 -89.02 71.95
N ASN A 766 30.86 -89.27 70.66
CA ASN A 766 30.58 -88.34 69.55
C ASN A 766 31.09 -86.90 69.79
N GLY A 767 32.28 -86.75 70.38
CA GLY A 767 32.93 -85.45 70.62
C GLY A 767 32.48 -84.73 71.90
N PHE A 768 31.62 -85.34 72.72
CA PHE A 768 31.22 -84.84 74.04
C PHE A 768 31.93 -85.61 75.14
N ILE A 769 32.52 -84.91 76.10
CA ILE A 769 33.29 -85.49 77.21
C ILE A 769 32.57 -85.19 78.53
N GLN A 770 32.31 -86.22 79.33
CA GLN A 770 31.88 -86.08 80.72
C GLN A 770 33.00 -86.57 81.66
N THR A 771 33.28 -85.80 82.71
CA THR A 771 34.37 -86.07 83.65
C THR A 771 33.86 -86.28 85.07
N VAL A 772 34.32 -87.35 85.73
CA VAL A 772 34.07 -87.65 87.14
C VAL A 772 35.40 -87.73 87.90
N ARG A 773 35.51 -87.03 89.02
CA ARG A 773 36.69 -87.06 89.90
C ARG A 773 36.61 -88.25 90.88
N THR A 774 37.69 -89.02 90.98
CA THR A 774 37.84 -90.16 91.91
C THR A 774 39.10 -90.06 92.77
N LEU A 775 39.13 -90.80 93.87
CA LEU A 775 40.22 -90.84 94.86
C LEU A 775 40.72 -92.28 95.03
N LYS A 776 42.05 -92.48 95.06
CA LYS A 776 42.67 -93.76 95.42
C LYS A 776 43.27 -93.70 96.83
N TRP A 777 42.91 -94.68 97.66
CA TRP A 777 43.44 -94.89 99.01
C TRP A 777 44.50 -95.98 99.08
#